data_AF-A0A3D0H4L6-F1
#
_entry.id   AF-A0A3D0H4L6-F1
#
_cell.length_a   1.000
_cell.length_b   1.000
_cell.length_c   1.000
_cell.angle_alpha   90.00
_cell.angle_beta   90.00
_cell.angle_gamma   90.00
#
_symmetry.space_group_name_H-M   'P 1'
#
loop_
_entity.id
_entity.type
_entity.pdbx_description
1 polymer ?
#
loop_
_entity_poly.entity_id
_entity_poly.type
_entity_poly.pdbx_seq_one_letter_code
_entity_poly.pdbx_strand_id
1 'polypeptide(L)'
;MRSMVASVLMLLLVVGASVGHAQPPETKSVLVLYEGREEPANMVRGDARQLGTLLGHFHTTVAIKSLSDYQVGQMQNYEVVFLLGNTPWFWPSREVMKEISDRQSTFVWLATGMTAFNDLFPTAPRYGFEPLWLNLKGNYNLVKRNGATFSKQDPSITLLKVTDPGRCSVIATASSENDTVPYIVRSGEFWYVADSPFAYASEEDRYLLFADLLHDILKEDHAVSHRAIIRIEDIHPMEEPDRLREIADILYSKDVPFLISLIPFYVDPAQGVRVSLSDRPEMVDAIHYMVRHGGTVVMHGATHQYKGVSAADHEFWDAAAAKPIKDDSEQYVLGKVAMGLSECLRNGIYPVIWETPHYAASQLTYEVVSKVFSSAIEQRLAIDHEDYSQFFPYIIEHDLHGQKIYPENLGYVPEDLNDPGLPAREVEAMLERAQKNLSVRDGFASAFYHTFIPLQNLERLVDGVKALGFTYMDVRDENNVVTLTDKAVATGTGEVTLSLSDQYLRELVLDEDGEVIRDDILPERVKGSITRGFHLQNGQIYVASSTELRRYQVSQWDRIRQSLTRTAQSLIPGLSRKKEQQVAARVAIVWDDALSGGAGNDQESFLSLFQYVGIPVDKLPVDNPPSLSGYNLVVVPYSSVERLGDTELSRIVEWVRAGGKCITDGRSEFSKELEIQYRDSAISVNRLRDRLYVEESIGWRTPEACYRFEVEEQDQVFAVDQETEAPVVIGRQFGEGKFIYFGVRFDPESDGGFSRFPYAIEYVGRYLGLTPVVRREALEFYFDPGYRHNISIEDLVKRWAKSGVRVIHVAGWHHYPMYSYDYDRLINLCHANGILVYAWLEPPQVTYKFWQDHPEWRGEKGG
;
A
#
# COMPACT_ATOMS: atom_id res chain seq x y z
N MET A 1 -19.78 -13.53 -76.17
CA MET A 1 -19.78 -14.66 -75.20
C MET A 1 -19.15 -14.13 -73.92
N ARG A 2 -19.97 -13.82 -72.90
CA ARG A 2 -20.07 -14.53 -71.59
C ARG A 2 -18.73 -14.48 -70.82
N SER A 3 -18.57 -13.91 -69.63
CA SER A 3 -19.42 -13.88 -68.44
C SER A 3 -18.80 -12.96 -67.34
N MET A 4 -19.67 -12.22 -66.62
CA MET A 4 -19.61 -11.71 -65.22
C MET A 4 -18.26 -11.41 -64.52
N VAL A 5 -18.12 -10.20 -63.97
CA VAL A 5 -18.04 -9.94 -62.50
C VAL A 5 -18.66 -8.57 -62.21
N ALA A 6 -19.50 -8.52 -61.18
CA ALA A 6 -20.35 -7.41 -60.77
C ALA A 6 -19.67 -6.44 -59.79
N SER A 7 -20.23 -5.23 -59.79
CA SER A 7 -19.94 -4.03 -59.02
C SER A 7 -19.82 -4.20 -57.50
N VAL A 8 -18.83 -3.56 -56.89
CA VAL A 8 -18.96 -2.81 -55.60
C VAL A 8 -18.02 -1.61 -55.66
N LEU A 9 -18.59 -0.42 -55.88
CA LEU A 9 -17.95 0.87 -55.60
C LEU A 9 -18.92 1.59 -54.65
N MET A 10 -18.69 1.43 -53.35
CA MET A 10 -19.52 2.03 -52.30
C MET A 10 -18.69 3.06 -51.54
N LEU A 11 -19.01 4.33 -51.83
CA LEU A 11 -19.03 5.48 -50.93
C LEU A 11 -18.34 5.29 -49.55
N LEU A 12 -17.18 5.92 -49.38
CA LEU A 12 -16.68 6.40 -48.09
C LEU A 12 -17.14 7.84 -47.93
N LEU A 13 -18.39 8.00 -47.46
CA LEU A 13 -18.92 9.26 -46.95
C LEU A 13 -18.52 9.34 -45.48
N VAL A 14 -17.31 9.82 -45.23
CA VAL A 14 -16.86 10.19 -43.88
C VAL A 14 -17.66 11.42 -43.48
N VAL A 15 -18.75 11.20 -42.74
CA VAL A 15 -19.34 12.25 -41.91
C VAL A 15 -18.31 12.54 -40.83
N GLY A 16 -17.53 13.60 -41.01
CA GLY A 16 -16.77 14.20 -39.93
C GLY A 16 -17.76 14.75 -38.93
N ALA A 17 -18.15 13.94 -37.95
CA ALA A 17 -18.68 14.44 -36.70
C ALA A 17 -17.52 15.21 -36.06
N SER A 18 -17.54 16.53 -36.21
CA SER A 18 -16.80 17.43 -35.36
C SER A 18 -17.19 17.10 -33.92
N VAL A 19 -16.33 16.35 -33.23
CA VAL A 19 -16.36 16.24 -31.76
C VAL A 19 -16.14 17.66 -31.27
N GLY A 20 -17.24 18.35 -30.99
CA GLY A 20 -17.22 19.63 -30.31
C GLY A 20 -16.54 19.37 -28.98
N HIS A 21 -15.29 19.80 -28.84
CA HIS A 21 -14.69 19.92 -27.53
C HIS A 21 -15.53 20.96 -26.80
N ALA A 22 -16.36 20.52 -25.85
CA ALA A 22 -16.95 21.42 -24.89
C ALA A 22 -15.79 22.24 -24.29
N GLN A 23 -15.92 23.57 -24.26
CA GLN A 23 -14.95 24.36 -23.52
C GLN A 23 -14.95 23.85 -22.07
N PRO A 24 -13.77 23.63 -21.46
CA PRO A 24 -13.73 23.27 -20.04
C PRO A 24 -14.51 24.33 -19.25
N PRO A 25 -15.33 23.92 -18.27
CA PRO A 25 -16.13 24.85 -17.49
C PRO A 25 -15.23 25.93 -16.86
N GLU A 26 -15.73 27.17 -16.88
CA GLU A 26 -15.00 28.32 -16.35
C GLU A 26 -14.82 28.17 -14.83
N THR A 27 -13.57 28.23 -14.37
CA THR A 27 -13.23 28.09 -12.95
C THR A 27 -13.68 29.32 -12.16
N LYS A 28 -14.55 29.12 -11.17
CA LYS A 28 -15.09 30.21 -10.35
C LYS A 28 -14.17 30.56 -9.18
N SER A 29 -13.98 31.85 -8.98
CA SER A 29 -13.23 32.38 -7.83
C SER A 29 -14.11 32.46 -6.57
N VAL A 30 -13.74 31.75 -5.51
CA VAL A 30 -14.50 31.66 -4.25
C VAL A 30 -13.66 32.14 -3.07
N LEU A 31 -14.24 32.98 -2.21
CA LEU A 31 -13.66 33.39 -0.94
C LEU A 31 -14.51 32.87 0.22
N VAL A 32 -13.91 32.10 1.12
CA VAL A 32 -14.52 31.67 2.38
C VAL A 32 -13.92 32.51 3.51
N LEU A 33 -14.75 33.36 4.11
CA LEU A 33 -14.40 34.16 5.28
C LEU A 33 -14.97 33.53 6.54
N TYR A 34 -14.21 33.60 7.62
CA TYR A 34 -14.65 33.05 8.89
C TYR A 34 -14.28 33.93 10.09
N GLU A 35 -15.06 33.84 11.16
CA GLU A 35 -14.88 34.58 12.39
C GLU A 35 -13.58 34.22 13.14
N GLY A 36 -12.96 35.22 13.78
CA GLY A 36 -11.79 35.03 14.65
C GLY A 36 -10.47 35.26 13.92
N ARG A 37 -9.37 34.74 14.47
CA ARG A 37 -7.99 34.86 13.91
C ARG A 37 -7.56 33.57 13.19
N GLU A 38 -6.53 33.66 12.34
CA GLU A 38 -5.85 32.50 11.76
C GLU A 38 -4.97 31.84 12.84
N GLU A 39 -5.53 30.90 13.58
CA GLU A 39 -4.80 30.11 14.59
C GLU A 39 -5.36 28.67 14.67
N PRO A 40 -4.53 27.66 15.00
CA PRO A 40 -4.97 26.26 15.06
C PRO A 40 -6.12 25.99 16.03
N ALA A 41 -6.22 26.75 17.13
CA ALA A 41 -7.27 26.60 18.13
C ALA A 41 -8.62 27.21 17.73
N ASN A 42 -8.69 27.95 16.61
CA ASN A 42 -9.94 28.55 16.16
C ASN A 42 -10.82 27.49 15.46
N MET A 43 -11.83 27.01 16.17
CA MET A 43 -12.75 25.97 15.68
C MET A 43 -13.56 26.40 14.45
N VAL A 44 -13.86 27.69 14.27
CA VAL A 44 -14.57 28.19 13.06
C VAL A 44 -13.73 28.02 11.79
N ARG A 45 -12.40 27.95 11.94
CA ARG A 45 -11.49 27.59 10.86
C ARG A 45 -11.75 26.18 10.35
N GLY A 46 -12.14 25.26 11.23
CA GLY A 46 -12.53 23.90 10.88
C GLY A 46 -13.74 23.89 9.96
N ASP A 47 -14.85 24.55 10.34
CA ASP A 47 -16.06 24.68 9.51
C ASP A 47 -15.74 25.35 8.15
N ALA A 48 -14.90 26.40 8.17
CA ALA A 48 -14.48 27.10 6.95
C ALA A 48 -13.68 26.19 6.01
N ARG A 49 -12.83 25.32 6.57
CA ARG A 49 -12.08 24.32 5.83
C ARG A 49 -12.95 23.17 5.34
N GLN A 50 -13.94 22.73 6.12
CA GLN A 50 -14.91 21.74 5.68
C GLN A 50 -15.73 22.25 4.49
N LEU A 51 -16.16 23.51 4.52
CA LEU A 51 -16.75 24.17 3.35
C LEU A 51 -15.76 24.23 2.18
N GLY A 52 -14.52 24.64 2.44
CA GLY A 52 -13.48 24.69 1.42
C GLY A 52 -13.27 23.36 0.71
N THR A 53 -13.27 22.25 1.45
CA THR A 53 -13.16 20.91 0.90
C THR A 53 -14.39 20.53 0.08
N LEU A 54 -15.62 20.81 0.55
CA LEU A 54 -16.85 20.56 -0.23
C LEU A 54 -16.84 21.29 -1.58
N LEU A 55 -16.33 22.52 -1.59
CA LEU A 55 -16.20 23.31 -2.82
C LEU A 55 -15.22 22.69 -3.84
N GLY A 56 -14.35 21.80 -3.39
CA GLY A 56 -13.43 21.01 -4.22
C GLY A 56 -14.10 19.99 -5.15
N HIS A 57 -15.41 19.73 -4.98
CA HIS A 57 -16.22 18.98 -5.93
C HIS A 57 -16.55 19.78 -7.20
N PHE A 58 -16.53 21.11 -7.12
CA PHE A 58 -16.90 22.02 -8.21
C PHE A 58 -15.67 22.61 -8.88
N HIS A 59 -15.85 23.19 -10.08
CA HIS A 59 -14.80 23.92 -10.78
C HIS A 59 -14.53 25.28 -10.12
N THR A 60 -13.86 25.26 -8.96
CA THR A 60 -13.60 26.44 -8.15
C THR A 60 -12.12 26.63 -7.79
N THR A 61 -11.73 27.87 -7.54
CA THR A 61 -10.50 28.22 -6.83
C THR A 61 -10.88 28.88 -5.52
N VAL A 62 -10.59 28.22 -4.41
CA VAL A 62 -11.06 28.64 -3.07
C VAL A 62 -9.93 29.30 -2.30
N ALA A 63 -10.17 30.52 -1.82
CA ALA A 63 -9.36 31.16 -0.80
C ALA A 63 -10.10 31.11 0.55
N ILE A 64 -9.47 30.54 1.58
CA ILE A 64 -10.02 30.53 2.94
C ILE A 64 -9.25 31.56 3.76
N LYS A 65 -9.96 32.47 4.45
CA LYS A 65 -9.33 33.57 5.15
C LYS A 65 -10.06 33.98 6.42
N SER A 66 -9.30 34.14 7.50
CA SER A 66 -9.78 34.77 8.73
C SER A 66 -10.25 36.21 8.47
N LEU A 67 -11.39 36.59 9.06
CA LEU A 67 -11.84 37.99 9.02
C LEU A 67 -10.86 38.97 9.67
N SER A 68 -10.02 38.52 10.61
CA SER A 68 -8.99 39.38 11.22
C SER A 68 -7.90 39.78 10.22
N ASP A 69 -7.64 38.93 9.22
CA ASP A 69 -6.63 39.17 8.19
C ASP A 69 -7.24 39.78 6.92
N TYR A 70 -8.57 39.79 6.81
CA TYR A 70 -9.31 40.32 5.68
C TYR A 70 -9.10 41.83 5.52
N GLN A 71 -8.89 42.28 4.28
CA GLN A 71 -8.80 43.70 3.96
C GLN A 71 -9.99 44.11 3.08
N VAL A 72 -10.66 45.19 3.47
CA VAL A 72 -11.81 45.76 2.75
C VAL A 72 -11.44 46.01 1.29
N GLY A 73 -12.32 45.59 0.37
CA GLY A 73 -12.11 45.64 -1.07
C GLY A 73 -11.58 44.33 -1.66
N GLN A 74 -11.20 43.33 -0.86
CA GLN A 74 -10.75 42.04 -1.38
C GLN A 74 -11.90 41.19 -1.95
N MET A 75 -13.14 41.32 -1.45
CA MET A 75 -14.29 40.54 -1.93
C MET A 75 -14.62 40.79 -3.40
N GLN A 76 -14.25 41.96 -3.94
CA GLN A 76 -14.53 42.31 -5.35
C GLN A 76 -13.76 41.43 -6.36
N ASN A 77 -12.70 40.76 -5.90
CA ASN A 77 -11.90 39.87 -6.73
C ASN A 77 -12.47 38.45 -6.83
N TYR A 78 -13.60 38.18 -6.16
CA TYR A 78 -14.21 36.86 -6.08
C TYR A 78 -15.67 36.92 -6.56
N GLU A 79 -16.08 35.90 -7.31
CA GLU A 79 -17.44 35.75 -7.84
C GLU A 79 -18.42 35.28 -6.77
N VAL A 80 -17.97 34.42 -5.85
CA VAL A 80 -18.76 33.91 -4.74
C VAL A 80 -18.02 34.16 -3.42
N VAL A 81 -18.73 34.66 -2.42
CA VAL A 81 -18.17 34.87 -1.08
C VAL A 81 -19.06 34.17 -0.05
N PHE A 82 -18.45 33.35 0.79
CA PHE A 82 -19.07 32.75 1.97
C PHE A 82 -18.57 33.46 3.22
N LEU A 83 -19.46 33.67 4.20
CA LEU A 83 -19.10 34.21 5.51
C LEU A 83 -19.66 33.32 6.62
N LEU A 84 -18.78 32.77 7.45
CA LEU A 84 -19.12 31.89 8.57
C LEU A 84 -18.94 32.63 9.89
N GLY A 85 -20.06 32.91 10.57
CA GLY A 85 -20.08 33.29 11.96
C GLY A 85 -20.24 32.08 12.87
N ASN A 86 -19.83 32.18 14.13
CA ASN A 86 -20.08 31.12 15.11
C ASN A 86 -20.53 31.68 16.47
N THR A 87 -19.89 32.75 16.95
CA THR A 87 -20.20 33.25 18.30
C THR A 87 -21.50 34.06 18.30
N PRO A 88 -22.26 34.05 19.41
CA PRO A 88 -23.46 34.90 19.56
C PRO A 88 -23.17 36.40 19.41
N TRP A 89 -21.91 36.81 19.59
CA TRP A 89 -21.46 38.20 19.54
C TRP A 89 -20.60 38.48 18.31
N PHE A 90 -20.81 37.72 17.24
CA PHE A 90 -20.12 37.95 15.99
C PHE A 90 -20.57 39.27 15.35
N TRP A 91 -19.70 40.29 15.43
CA TRP A 91 -19.90 41.61 14.83
C TRP A 91 -18.76 41.90 13.85
N PRO A 92 -18.93 41.64 12.53
CA PRO A 92 -17.99 42.11 11.52
C PRO A 92 -17.80 43.64 11.62
N SER A 93 -16.71 44.18 11.08
CA SER A 93 -16.54 45.64 11.08
C SER A 93 -17.61 46.32 10.22
N ARG A 94 -17.89 47.60 10.49
CA ARG A 94 -18.88 48.38 9.71
C ARG A 94 -18.49 48.43 8.23
N GLU A 95 -17.20 48.51 7.94
CA GLU A 95 -16.66 48.57 6.58
C GLU A 95 -16.88 47.24 5.84
N VAL A 96 -16.65 46.11 6.50
CA VAL A 96 -16.93 44.76 5.95
C VAL A 96 -18.43 44.60 5.71
N MET A 97 -19.28 44.94 6.68
CA MET A 97 -20.73 44.88 6.50
C MET A 97 -21.23 45.80 5.38
N LYS A 98 -20.61 46.98 5.19
CA LYS A 98 -20.93 47.85 4.07
C LYS A 98 -20.59 47.19 2.74
N GLU A 99 -19.43 46.57 2.61
CA GLU A 99 -19.00 45.86 1.40
C GLU A 99 -19.96 44.71 1.06
N ILE A 100 -20.36 43.91 2.06
CA ILE A 100 -21.38 42.86 1.92
C ILE A 100 -22.71 43.45 1.44
N SER A 101 -23.12 44.57 2.02
CA SER A 101 -24.35 45.25 1.61
C SER A 101 -24.25 45.76 0.17
N ASP A 102 -23.13 46.30 -0.27
CA ASP A 102 -23.01 46.88 -1.63
C ASP A 102 -22.84 45.81 -2.73
N ARG A 103 -22.44 44.58 -2.36
CA ARG A 103 -22.17 43.47 -3.29
C ARG A 103 -23.39 43.09 -4.14
N GLN A 104 -23.12 42.77 -5.41
CA GLN A 104 -24.14 42.34 -6.40
C GLN A 104 -23.97 40.88 -6.85
N SER A 105 -22.77 40.33 -6.75
CA SER A 105 -22.48 38.92 -7.02
C SER A 105 -22.81 38.03 -5.82
N THR A 106 -22.75 36.72 -6.00
CA THR A 106 -23.24 35.75 -5.02
C THR A 106 -22.55 35.93 -3.66
N PHE A 107 -23.37 36.00 -2.61
CA PHE A 107 -22.93 36.09 -1.22
C PHE A 107 -23.75 35.12 -0.37
N VAL A 108 -23.06 34.33 0.44
CA VAL A 108 -23.68 33.33 1.32
C VAL A 108 -23.25 33.62 2.75
N TRP A 109 -24.22 33.91 3.60
CA TRP A 109 -24.00 34.11 5.03
C TRP A 109 -24.45 32.86 5.80
N LEU A 110 -23.60 32.34 6.68
CA LEU A 110 -23.90 31.19 7.52
C LEU A 110 -23.90 31.57 9.01
N ALA A 111 -24.86 31.03 9.74
CA ALA A 111 -25.01 31.11 11.18
C ALA A 111 -25.20 32.53 11.76
N THR A 112 -24.26 33.01 12.58
CA THR A 112 -24.44 34.18 13.45
C THR A 112 -24.04 35.50 12.78
N GLY A 113 -24.29 36.64 13.44
CA GLY A 113 -23.93 37.98 12.94
C GLY A 113 -24.96 38.64 12.01
N MET A 114 -26.00 37.93 11.58
CA MET A 114 -27.05 38.51 10.72
C MET A 114 -27.88 39.59 11.44
N THR A 115 -28.09 39.46 12.76
CA THR A 115 -28.75 40.49 13.59
C THR A 115 -27.91 41.78 13.65
N ALA A 116 -26.61 41.64 13.89
CA ALA A 116 -25.64 42.73 13.85
C ALA A 116 -25.61 43.45 12.49
N PHE A 117 -25.67 42.67 11.41
CA PHE A 117 -25.77 43.21 10.05
C PHE A 117 -27.07 43.99 9.84
N ASN A 118 -28.21 43.46 10.29
CA ASN A 118 -29.51 44.11 10.19
C ASN A 118 -29.58 45.44 10.96
N ASP A 119 -28.91 45.55 12.11
CA ASP A 119 -28.88 46.79 12.91
C ASP A 119 -28.23 47.96 12.15
N LEU A 120 -27.22 47.69 11.33
CA LEU A 120 -26.53 48.71 10.53
C LEU A 120 -27.11 48.86 9.12
N PHE A 121 -27.57 47.76 8.53
CA PHE A 121 -28.10 47.67 7.17
C PHE A 121 -29.41 46.87 7.19
N PRO A 122 -30.57 47.52 7.43
CA PRO A 122 -31.85 46.84 7.57
C PRO A 122 -32.17 45.90 6.41
N THR A 123 -32.37 44.62 6.74
CA THR A 123 -32.53 43.53 5.78
C THR A 123 -33.93 43.47 5.18
N ALA A 124 -34.98 43.80 5.95
CA ALA A 124 -36.37 43.76 5.46
C ALA A 124 -36.63 44.59 4.18
N PRO A 125 -36.28 45.89 4.11
CA PRO A 125 -36.51 46.68 2.90
C PRO A 125 -35.58 46.33 1.74
N ARG A 126 -34.50 45.57 1.98
CA ARG A 126 -33.50 45.23 0.96
C ARG A 126 -33.70 43.82 0.42
N TYR A 127 -33.71 42.84 1.31
CA TYR A 127 -33.74 41.41 1.00
C TYR A 127 -35.09 40.74 1.27
N GLY A 128 -36.06 41.44 1.89
CA GLY A 128 -37.41 40.89 2.10
C GLY A 128 -37.52 39.89 3.26
N PHE A 129 -36.54 39.87 4.19
CA PHE A 129 -36.63 39.15 5.46
C PHE A 129 -36.01 39.98 6.58
N GLU A 130 -36.32 39.64 7.83
CA GLU A 130 -35.77 40.24 9.04
C GLU A 130 -35.26 39.14 10.00
N PRO A 131 -33.99 39.19 10.45
CA PRO A 131 -33.52 38.33 11.53
C PRO A 131 -34.07 38.87 12.86
N LEU A 132 -34.70 38.00 13.64
CA LEU A 132 -35.33 38.37 14.91
C LEU A 132 -34.33 38.31 16.06
N TRP A 133 -33.77 37.12 16.33
CA TRP A 133 -32.76 36.88 17.36
C TRP A 133 -32.17 35.47 17.23
N LEU A 134 -31.00 35.24 17.85
CA LEU A 134 -30.33 33.94 17.91
C LEU A 134 -30.89 33.08 19.03
N ASN A 135 -31.61 32.01 18.68
CA ASN A 135 -32.13 31.04 19.63
C ASN A 135 -31.18 29.87 19.83
N LEU A 136 -30.55 29.79 21.00
CA LEU A 136 -29.58 28.74 21.36
C LEU A 136 -30.23 27.43 21.86
N LYS A 137 -31.56 27.41 22.06
CA LYS A 137 -32.30 26.28 22.66
C LYS A 137 -33.62 26.02 21.93
N GLY A 138 -33.64 26.24 20.61
CA GLY A 138 -34.88 26.28 19.85
C GLY A 138 -35.56 24.93 19.62
N ASN A 139 -34.85 23.81 19.88
CA ASN A 139 -35.31 22.44 19.60
C ASN A 139 -35.86 22.26 18.17
N TYR A 140 -35.35 23.03 17.21
CA TYR A 140 -35.64 22.86 15.79
C TYR A 140 -34.73 21.76 15.26
N ASN A 141 -35.17 20.52 15.42
CA ASN A 141 -34.38 19.30 15.21
C ASN A 141 -34.59 18.65 13.84
N LEU A 142 -35.44 19.24 13.00
CA LEU A 142 -35.71 18.76 11.63
C LEU A 142 -35.64 19.90 10.63
N VAL A 143 -35.01 19.67 9.47
CA VAL A 143 -35.01 20.58 8.32
C VAL A 143 -35.70 19.93 7.13
N LYS A 144 -36.52 20.67 6.40
CA LYS A 144 -37.32 20.16 5.28
C LYS A 144 -37.14 20.98 4.00
N ARG A 145 -37.00 20.29 2.86
CA ARG A 145 -37.03 20.86 1.49
C ARG A 145 -37.60 19.81 0.52
N ASN A 146 -38.50 20.23 -0.37
CA ASN A 146 -39.04 19.40 -1.46
C ASN A 146 -39.52 18.00 -1.04
N GLY A 147 -40.09 17.85 0.15
CA GLY A 147 -40.57 16.58 0.69
C GLY A 147 -39.50 15.75 1.42
N ALA A 148 -38.21 16.05 1.25
CA ALA A 148 -37.13 15.47 2.03
C ALA A 148 -37.07 16.11 3.43
N THR A 149 -36.70 15.30 4.43
CA THR A 149 -36.52 15.71 5.83
C THR A 149 -35.13 15.28 6.30
N PHE A 150 -34.41 16.18 6.93
CA PHE A 150 -33.05 16.00 7.43
C PHE A 150 -33.02 16.25 8.94
N SER A 151 -32.11 15.58 9.65
CA SER A 151 -31.87 15.88 11.06
C SER A 151 -31.19 17.24 11.21
N LYS A 152 -31.27 17.78 12.44
CA LYS A 152 -30.51 18.94 12.88
C LYS A 152 -30.19 18.75 14.36
N GLN A 153 -28.94 18.40 14.67
CA GLN A 153 -28.54 18.09 16.05
C GLN A 153 -28.22 19.33 16.88
N ASP A 154 -27.65 20.37 16.27
CA ASP A 154 -27.42 21.65 16.98
C ASP A 154 -28.76 22.31 17.34
N PRO A 155 -29.06 22.65 18.60
CA PRO A 155 -30.27 23.38 18.96
C PRO A 155 -30.28 24.85 18.51
N SER A 156 -29.12 25.40 18.10
CA SER A 156 -28.97 26.79 17.72
C SER A 156 -29.64 27.12 16.38
N ILE A 157 -30.27 28.29 16.27
CA ILE A 157 -30.82 28.83 15.02
C ILE A 157 -31.11 30.33 15.15
N THR A 158 -30.81 31.12 14.12
CA THR A 158 -31.30 32.50 14.04
C THR A 158 -32.72 32.51 13.51
N LEU A 159 -33.68 32.96 14.31
CA LEU A 159 -35.08 33.02 13.88
C LEU A 159 -35.29 34.13 12.86
N LEU A 160 -36.01 33.81 11.79
CA LEU A 160 -36.24 34.69 10.66
C LEU A 160 -37.73 34.96 10.46
N LYS A 161 -38.05 36.17 10.02
CA LYS A 161 -39.37 36.53 9.50
C LYS A 161 -39.24 36.99 8.05
N VAL A 162 -39.92 36.32 7.13
CA VAL A 162 -40.06 36.82 5.75
C VAL A 162 -41.05 37.97 5.73
N THR A 163 -40.62 39.13 5.22
CA THR A 163 -41.42 40.36 5.17
C THR A 163 -41.94 40.67 3.77
N ASP A 164 -41.28 40.17 2.72
CA ASP A 164 -41.68 40.32 1.31
C ASP A 164 -41.41 39.00 0.54
N PRO A 165 -42.40 38.09 0.43
CA PRO A 165 -42.27 36.83 -0.29
C PRO A 165 -42.02 36.97 -1.80
N GLY A 166 -42.31 38.14 -2.40
CA GLY A 166 -42.01 38.41 -3.81
C GLY A 166 -40.52 38.66 -4.05
N ARG A 167 -39.76 38.92 -2.97
CA ARG A 167 -38.32 39.20 -3.01
C ARG A 167 -37.48 38.13 -2.35
N CYS A 168 -37.96 37.59 -1.23
CA CYS A 168 -37.29 36.57 -0.45
C CYS A 168 -37.98 35.22 -0.63
N SER A 169 -37.25 34.24 -1.15
CA SER A 169 -37.70 32.85 -1.24
C SER A 169 -37.21 32.06 -0.03
N VAL A 170 -38.12 31.30 0.60
CA VAL A 170 -37.75 30.29 1.60
C VAL A 170 -37.40 29.00 0.87
N ILE A 171 -36.13 28.61 0.93
CA ILE A 171 -35.59 27.43 0.25
C ILE A 171 -35.78 26.18 1.10
N ALA A 172 -35.61 26.31 2.42
CA ALA A 172 -35.82 25.24 3.39
C ALA A 172 -36.39 25.80 4.68
N THR A 173 -37.11 24.97 5.43
CA THR A 173 -37.69 25.31 6.74
C THR A 173 -37.18 24.38 7.83
N ALA A 174 -36.99 24.90 9.03
CA ALA A 174 -36.69 24.12 10.22
C ALA A 174 -37.95 23.98 11.08
N SER A 175 -38.22 22.79 11.61
CA SER A 175 -39.39 22.48 12.42
C SER A 175 -38.99 22.05 13.83
N SER A 176 -39.74 22.53 14.81
CA SER A 176 -39.84 21.96 16.17
C SER A 176 -41.19 21.24 16.31
N GLU A 177 -41.50 20.70 17.49
CA GLU A 177 -42.81 20.07 17.74
C GLU A 177 -44.00 21.02 17.53
N ASN A 178 -43.81 22.33 17.77
CA ASN A 178 -44.90 23.31 17.83
C ASN A 178 -44.81 24.41 16.77
N ASP A 179 -43.68 24.51 16.06
CA ASP A 179 -43.42 25.65 15.18
C ASP A 179 -42.59 25.24 13.96
N THR A 180 -42.70 26.00 12.87
CA THR A 180 -41.88 25.85 11.66
C THR A 180 -41.45 27.22 11.18
N VAL A 181 -40.14 27.39 11.03
CA VAL A 181 -39.50 28.68 10.72
C VAL A 181 -38.65 28.58 9.47
N PRO A 182 -38.43 29.68 8.74
CA PRO A 182 -37.47 29.70 7.63
C PRO A 182 -36.07 29.32 8.11
N TYR A 183 -35.38 28.48 7.34
CA TYR A 183 -34.04 27.99 7.66
C TYR A 183 -33.00 28.47 6.66
N ILE A 184 -33.23 28.22 5.36
CA ILE A 184 -32.42 28.78 4.28
C ILE A 184 -33.31 29.72 3.47
N VAL A 185 -32.84 30.96 3.28
CA VAL A 185 -33.55 31.97 2.50
C VAL A 185 -32.65 32.54 1.41
N ARG A 186 -33.26 32.94 0.30
CA ARG A 186 -32.58 33.55 -0.85
C ARG A 186 -33.29 34.81 -1.30
N SER A 187 -32.54 35.88 -1.51
CA SER A 187 -32.99 37.11 -2.16
C SER A 187 -32.01 37.50 -3.26
N GLY A 188 -32.35 37.18 -4.52
CA GLY A 188 -31.45 37.40 -5.65
C GLY A 188 -30.17 36.56 -5.53
N GLU A 189 -29.03 37.23 -5.40
CA GLU A 189 -27.70 36.63 -5.24
C GLU A 189 -27.28 36.49 -3.76
N PHE A 190 -28.11 36.93 -2.82
CA PHE A 190 -27.86 36.83 -1.38
C PHE A 190 -28.55 35.60 -0.79
N TRP A 191 -27.77 34.74 -0.16
CA TRP A 191 -28.22 33.55 0.55
C TRP A 191 -27.94 33.69 2.04
N TYR A 192 -28.86 33.23 2.88
CA TYR A 192 -28.66 33.13 4.32
C TYR A 192 -29.07 31.76 4.82
N VAL A 193 -28.17 31.13 5.58
CA VAL A 193 -28.38 29.87 6.31
C VAL A 193 -28.42 30.21 7.80
N ALA A 194 -29.52 29.87 8.46
CA ALA A 194 -29.82 30.35 9.81
C ALA A 194 -28.94 29.77 10.93
N ASP A 195 -28.07 28.80 10.63
CA ASP A 195 -27.07 28.18 11.53
C ASP A 195 -25.81 27.74 10.75
N SER A 196 -24.91 26.97 11.41
CA SER A 196 -23.82 26.26 10.73
C SER A 196 -24.30 24.86 10.32
N PRO A 197 -24.34 24.52 9.01
CA PRO A 197 -24.65 23.16 8.54
C PRO A 197 -23.64 22.10 8.97
N PHE A 198 -22.47 22.51 9.44
CA PHE A 198 -21.38 21.64 9.87
C PHE A 198 -21.49 21.23 11.34
N ALA A 199 -22.20 22.02 12.15
CA ALA A 199 -22.32 21.78 13.58
C ALA A 199 -23.09 20.47 13.85
N TYR A 200 -22.36 19.49 14.40
CA TYR A 200 -22.84 18.15 14.74
C TYR A 200 -23.47 17.42 13.54
N ALA A 201 -22.88 17.60 12.36
CA ALA A 201 -23.35 16.93 11.14
C ALA A 201 -23.28 15.41 11.27
N SER A 202 -24.31 14.73 10.75
CA SER A 202 -24.38 13.28 10.60
C SER A 202 -24.87 12.93 9.20
N GLU A 203 -24.85 11.65 8.85
CA GLU A 203 -25.22 11.10 7.55
C GLU A 203 -26.70 11.29 7.19
N GLU A 204 -27.52 11.83 8.10
CA GLU A 204 -28.92 12.17 7.88
C GLU A 204 -29.22 13.68 7.97
N ASP A 205 -28.19 14.49 8.24
CA ASP A 205 -28.30 15.87 8.67
C ASP A 205 -28.52 16.86 7.52
N ARG A 206 -28.95 18.08 7.87
CA ARG A 206 -29.11 19.21 6.94
C ARG A 206 -27.81 19.56 6.20
N TYR A 207 -26.67 19.07 6.68
CA TYR A 207 -25.40 19.06 5.94
C TYR A 207 -25.57 18.54 4.50
N LEU A 208 -26.27 17.42 4.30
CA LEU A 208 -26.51 16.85 2.96
C LEU A 208 -27.32 17.80 2.07
N LEU A 209 -28.34 18.43 2.65
CA LEU A 209 -29.13 19.45 1.97
C LEU A 209 -28.26 20.64 1.56
N PHE A 210 -27.38 21.10 2.46
CA PHE A 210 -26.49 22.22 2.17
C PHE A 210 -25.48 21.86 1.06
N ALA A 211 -24.94 20.63 1.07
CA ALA A 211 -24.05 20.15 0.02
C ALA A 211 -24.74 20.11 -1.36
N ASP A 212 -25.99 19.63 -1.46
CA ASP A 212 -26.77 19.69 -2.72
C ASP A 212 -27.09 21.13 -3.15
N LEU A 213 -27.30 22.04 -2.20
CA LEU A 213 -27.54 23.45 -2.50
C LEU A 213 -26.32 24.15 -3.07
N LEU A 214 -25.10 23.65 -2.86
CA LEU A 214 -23.90 24.25 -3.43
C LEU A 214 -23.93 24.25 -4.98
N HIS A 215 -24.55 23.25 -5.61
CA HIS A 215 -24.76 23.23 -7.06
C HIS A 215 -25.59 24.45 -7.53
N ASP A 216 -26.65 24.79 -6.79
CA ASP A 216 -27.53 25.92 -7.10
C ASP A 216 -26.86 27.27 -6.77
N ILE A 217 -26.11 27.34 -5.66
CA ILE A 217 -25.38 28.53 -5.21
C ILE A 217 -24.27 28.88 -6.19
N LEU A 218 -23.48 27.88 -6.58
CA LEU A 218 -22.37 28.05 -7.52
C LEU A 218 -22.86 28.13 -8.96
N LYS A 219 -24.11 27.75 -9.26
CA LYS A 219 -24.65 27.67 -10.63
C LYS A 219 -23.84 26.68 -11.47
N GLU A 220 -23.63 25.50 -10.92
CA GLU A 220 -22.93 24.37 -11.54
C GLU A 220 -23.77 23.12 -11.33
N ASP A 221 -24.48 22.73 -12.37
CA ASP A 221 -25.44 21.64 -12.31
C ASP A 221 -24.78 20.34 -12.76
N HIS A 222 -24.48 19.46 -11.80
CA HIS A 222 -23.99 18.11 -12.07
C HIS A 222 -25.16 17.19 -12.43
N ALA A 223 -24.90 16.25 -13.34
CA ALA A 223 -25.91 15.27 -13.73
C ALA A 223 -26.31 14.41 -12.54
N VAL A 224 -27.60 14.08 -12.44
CA VAL A 224 -28.08 13.16 -11.40
C VAL A 224 -27.40 11.80 -11.59
N SER A 225 -26.66 11.35 -10.59
CA SER A 225 -25.85 10.13 -10.65
C SER A 225 -25.57 9.58 -9.25
N HIS A 226 -26.19 8.46 -8.90
CA HIS A 226 -26.03 7.84 -7.59
C HIS A 226 -25.08 6.65 -7.66
N ARG A 227 -23.89 6.79 -7.05
CA ARG A 227 -22.81 5.80 -7.09
C ARG A 227 -22.51 5.22 -5.71
N ALA A 228 -21.97 4.02 -5.66
CA ALA A 228 -21.64 3.33 -4.42
C ALA A 228 -20.22 2.74 -4.46
N ILE A 229 -19.62 2.58 -3.28
CA ILE A 229 -18.35 1.90 -3.08
C ILE A 229 -18.50 0.99 -1.87
N ILE A 230 -17.99 -0.24 -1.95
CA ILE A 230 -17.87 -1.14 -0.80
C ILE A 230 -16.40 -1.52 -0.61
N ARG A 231 -15.93 -1.44 0.62
CA ARG A 231 -14.56 -1.77 1.01
C ARG A 231 -14.54 -2.95 1.95
N ILE A 232 -13.56 -3.82 1.79
CA ILE A 232 -13.23 -4.87 2.75
C ILE A 232 -12.00 -4.40 3.53
N GLU A 233 -12.22 -4.02 4.78
CA GLU A 233 -11.24 -3.28 5.59
C GLU A 233 -10.36 -4.20 6.44
N ASP A 234 -9.23 -3.66 6.90
CA ASP A 234 -8.25 -4.31 7.77
C ASP A 234 -7.62 -5.60 7.24
N ILE A 235 -7.48 -5.72 5.91
CA ILE A 235 -6.84 -6.90 5.30
C ILE A 235 -5.33 -6.84 5.57
N HIS A 236 -4.82 -7.80 6.34
CA HIS A 236 -3.41 -7.86 6.73
C HIS A 236 -2.84 -9.30 6.69
N PRO A 237 -1.50 -9.51 6.79
CA PRO A 237 -0.88 -10.84 6.67
C PRO A 237 -1.39 -11.93 7.63
N MET A 238 -2.05 -11.56 8.73
CA MET A 238 -2.60 -12.48 9.72
C MET A 238 -4.09 -12.81 9.51
N GLU A 239 -4.72 -12.31 8.43
CA GLU A 239 -6.11 -12.63 8.09
C GLU A 239 -6.24 -14.07 7.53
N GLU A 240 -7.48 -14.58 7.51
CA GLU A 240 -7.80 -15.91 7.00
C GLU A 240 -8.02 -15.90 5.47
N PRO A 241 -7.14 -16.51 4.66
CA PRO A 241 -7.20 -16.41 3.20
C PRO A 241 -8.51 -16.93 2.58
N ASP A 242 -9.08 -18.01 3.12
CA ASP A 242 -10.32 -18.59 2.62
C ASP A 242 -11.52 -17.66 2.82
N ARG A 243 -11.52 -16.89 3.91
CA ARG A 243 -12.56 -15.90 4.17
C ARG A 243 -12.57 -14.79 3.11
N LEU A 244 -11.39 -14.37 2.66
CA LEU A 244 -11.24 -13.38 1.61
C LEU A 244 -11.77 -13.87 0.27
N ARG A 245 -11.54 -15.16 -0.04
CA ARG A 245 -12.08 -15.81 -1.25
C ARG A 245 -13.60 -15.88 -1.21
N GLU A 246 -14.20 -16.25 -0.07
CA GLU A 246 -15.66 -16.26 0.11
C GLU A 246 -16.29 -14.87 -0.11
N ILE A 247 -15.69 -13.83 0.44
CA ILE A 247 -16.15 -12.45 0.27
C ILE A 247 -16.07 -12.02 -1.20
N ALA A 248 -14.95 -12.33 -1.87
CA ALA A 248 -14.77 -12.03 -3.28
C ALA A 248 -15.81 -12.75 -4.16
N ASP A 249 -16.08 -14.04 -3.90
CA ASP A 249 -17.09 -14.81 -4.63
C ASP A 249 -18.49 -14.19 -4.50
N ILE A 250 -18.86 -13.73 -3.30
CA ILE A 250 -20.14 -13.07 -3.05
C ILE A 250 -20.27 -11.80 -3.88
N LEU A 251 -19.28 -10.91 -3.81
CA LEU A 251 -19.32 -9.61 -4.48
C LEU A 251 -19.28 -9.77 -6.01
N TYR A 252 -18.41 -10.67 -6.49
CA TYR A 252 -18.31 -10.99 -7.91
C TYR A 252 -19.60 -11.58 -8.47
N SER A 253 -20.26 -12.49 -7.75
CA SER A 253 -21.55 -13.06 -8.18
C SER A 253 -22.68 -12.04 -8.32
N LYS A 254 -22.49 -10.84 -7.74
CA LYS A 254 -23.44 -9.73 -7.78
C LYS A 254 -22.99 -8.61 -8.74
N ASP A 255 -21.92 -8.82 -9.51
CA ASP A 255 -21.29 -7.82 -10.38
C ASP A 255 -20.92 -6.53 -9.61
N VAL A 256 -20.34 -6.67 -8.42
CA VAL A 256 -19.98 -5.55 -7.56
C VAL A 256 -18.46 -5.41 -7.49
N PRO A 257 -17.87 -4.39 -8.14
CA PRO A 257 -16.49 -4.03 -7.89
C PRO A 257 -16.35 -3.53 -6.45
N PHE A 258 -15.20 -3.81 -5.82
CA PHE A 258 -14.95 -3.49 -4.43
C PHE A 258 -13.50 -3.14 -4.16
N LEU A 259 -13.25 -2.56 -2.99
CA LEU A 259 -11.91 -2.19 -2.56
C LEU A 259 -11.37 -3.14 -1.49
N ILE A 260 -10.06 -3.40 -1.56
CA ILE A 260 -9.30 -4.23 -0.62
C ILE A 260 -8.40 -3.26 0.16
N SER A 261 -8.77 -2.89 1.39
CA SER A 261 -7.97 -1.99 2.22
C SER A 261 -6.85 -2.78 2.91
N LEU A 262 -5.67 -2.73 2.29
CA LEU A 262 -4.54 -3.61 2.60
C LEU A 262 -3.53 -2.92 3.52
N ILE A 263 -3.18 -3.63 4.60
CA ILE A 263 -2.10 -3.30 5.53
C ILE A 263 -0.92 -4.25 5.24
N PRO A 264 0.17 -3.79 4.61
CA PRO A 264 1.22 -4.68 4.12
C PRO A 264 2.07 -5.36 5.22
N PHE A 265 2.02 -4.83 6.45
CA PHE A 265 2.74 -5.36 7.60
C PHE A 265 1.83 -5.46 8.82
N TYR A 266 1.69 -6.66 9.37
CA TYR A 266 1.10 -6.88 10.67
C TYR A 266 2.14 -6.71 11.77
N VAL A 267 1.80 -5.99 12.83
CA VAL A 267 2.66 -5.74 14.00
C VAL A 267 1.85 -5.91 15.28
N ASP A 268 2.34 -6.73 16.20
CA ASP A 268 1.87 -6.81 17.59
C ASP A 268 3.09 -6.63 18.53
N PRO A 269 3.28 -5.41 19.08
CA PRO A 269 4.40 -5.14 19.98
C PRO A 269 4.34 -5.93 21.29
N ALA A 270 3.14 -6.25 21.80
CA ALA A 270 2.97 -6.95 23.06
C ALA A 270 3.41 -8.42 22.95
N GLN A 271 3.22 -9.02 21.77
CA GLN A 271 3.68 -10.38 21.46
C GLN A 271 5.05 -10.41 20.76
N GLY A 272 5.60 -9.26 20.38
CA GLY A 272 6.86 -9.18 19.62
C GLY A 272 6.74 -9.71 18.19
N VAL A 273 5.53 -9.68 17.62
CA VAL A 273 5.23 -10.20 16.28
C VAL A 273 5.35 -9.09 15.25
N ARG A 274 6.02 -9.38 14.14
CA ARG A 274 6.01 -8.58 12.92
C ARG A 274 6.02 -9.49 11.72
N VAL A 275 5.00 -9.39 10.87
CA VAL A 275 4.81 -10.24 9.69
C VAL A 275 4.54 -9.34 8.50
N SER A 276 5.27 -9.53 7.40
CA SER A 276 5.03 -8.86 6.13
C SER A 276 4.17 -9.71 5.21
N LEU A 277 3.60 -9.10 4.16
CA LEU A 277 2.94 -9.86 3.09
C LEU A 277 3.85 -10.89 2.45
N SER A 278 5.14 -10.56 2.24
CA SER A 278 6.13 -11.50 1.69
C SER A 278 6.29 -12.78 2.53
N ASP A 279 5.99 -12.73 3.83
CA ASP A 279 6.07 -13.89 4.73
C ASP A 279 4.83 -14.79 4.63
N ARG A 280 3.79 -14.38 3.90
CA ARG A 280 2.47 -15.03 3.83
C ARG A 280 2.02 -15.24 2.39
N PRO A 281 2.64 -16.17 1.64
CA PRO A 281 2.33 -16.39 0.22
C PRO A 281 0.87 -16.81 -0.04
N GLU A 282 0.24 -17.53 0.89
CA GLU A 282 -1.17 -17.93 0.77
C GLU A 282 -2.12 -16.74 0.90
N MET A 283 -1.74 -15.74 1.70
CA MET A 283 -2.43 -14.46 1.79
C MET A 283 -2.26 -13.63 0.51
N VAL A 284 -1.04 -13.59 -0.04
CA VAL A 284 -0.77 -12.94 -1.34
C VAL A 284 -1.61 -13.57 -2.44
N ASP A 285 -1.71 -14.90 -2.49
CA ASP A 285 -2.58 -15.60 -3.45
C ASP A 285 -4.06 -15.26 -3.27
N ALA A 286 -4.56 -15.16 -2.03
CA ALA A 286 -5.92 -14.74 -1.77
C ALA A 286 -6.18 -13.29 -2.23
N ILE A 287 -5.25 -12.36 -2.03
CA ILE A 287 -5.38 -10.98 -2.54
C ILE A 287 -5.44 -10.98 -4.07
N HIS A 288 -4.57 -11.73 -4.75
CA HIS A 288 -4.64 -11.90 -6.21
C HIS A 288 -5.97 -12.54 -6.65
N TYR A 289 -6.52 -13.46 -5.87
CA TYR A 289 -7.84 -14.03 -6.13
C TYR A 289 -8.93 -12.96 -6.03
N MET A 290 -8.92 -12.13 -4.99
CA MET A 290 -9.87 -11.02 -4.86
C MET A 290 -9.77 -10.05 -6.05
N VAL A 291 -8.55 -9.74 -6.53
CA VAL A 291 -8.33 -8.88 -7.70
C VAL A 291 -8.95 -9.47 -8.96
N ARG A 292 -8.75 -10.77 -9.24
CA ARG A 292 -9.41 -11.50 -10.34
C ARG A 292 -10.95 -11.52 -10.23
N HIS A 293 -11.51 -11.14 -9.10
CA HIS A 293 -12.93 -11.15 -8.80
C HIS A 293 -13.49 -9.74 -8.56
N GLY A 294 -12.86 -8.71 -9.15
CA GLY A 294 -13.35 -7.33 -9.12
C GLY A 294 -12.86 -6.49 -7.94
N GLY A 295 -11.89 -6.99 -7.19
CA GLY A 295 -11.23 -6.26 -6.11
C GLY A 295 -10.13 -5.32 -6.59
N THR A 296 -10.11 -4.10 -6.06
CA THR A 296 -9.04 -3.12 -6.32
C THR A 296 -8.33 -2.79 -5.02
N VAL A 297 -6.99 -2.82 -5.03
CA VAL A 297 -6.21 -2.64 -3.80
C VAL A 297 -6.06 -1.17 -3.43
N VAL A 298 -6.28 -0.89 -2.15
CA VAL A 298 -6.11 0.39 -1.47
C VAL A 298 -5.03 0.22 -0.42
N MET A 299 -4.13 1.20 -0.29
CA MET A 299 -3.11 1.15 0.74
C MET A 299 -3.64 1.75 2.04
N HIS A 300 -3.90 0.90 3.03
CA HIS A 300 -4.50 1.28 4.30
C HIS A 300 -3.45 1.50 5.39
N GLY A 301 -2.53 2.44 5.13
CA GLY A 301 -1.30 2.57 5.91
C GLY A 301 -0.26 1.50 5.58
N ALA A 302 0.89 1.58 6.24
CA ALA A 302 1.95 0.59 6.09
C ALA A 302 1.90 -0.47 7.19
N THR A 303 1.55 -0.07 8.42
CA THR A 303 1.38 -0.99 9.56
C THR A 303 0.06 -0.81 10.29
N HIS A 304 -0.68 0.27 10.03
CA HIS A 304 -1.93 0.60 10.71
C HIS A 304 -1.79 0.59 12.24
N GLN A 305 -0.67 1.14 12.74
CA GLN A 305 -0.42 1.28 14.17
C GLN A 305 0.72 2.26 14.46
N TYR A 306 0.68 2.86 15.65
CA TYR A 306 1.73 3.70 16.22
C TYR A 306 2.35 3.05 17.47
N LYS A 307 1.52 2.61 18.42
CA LYS A 307 1.94 1.95 19.67
C LYS A 307 1.21 0.62 19.91
N GLY A 308 0.04 0.44 19.30
CA GLY A 308 -0.82 -0.72 19.47
C GLY A 308 -0.55 -1.83 18.45
N VAL A 309 -1.56 -2.67 18.28
CA VAL A 309 -1.58 -3.73 17.26
C VAL A 309 -2.11 -3.16 15.94
N SER A 310 -1.62 -3.68 14.81
CA SER A 310 -2.18 -3.40 13.49
C SER A 310 -3.70 -3.54 13.46
N ALA A 311 -4.37 -2.76 12.60
CA ALA A 311 -5.84 -2.66 12.44
C ALA A 311 -6.60 -2.04 13.64
N ALA A 312 -6.07 -2.08 14.87
CA ALA A 312 -6.75 -1.52 16.03
C ALA A 312 -6.30 -0.11 16.44
N ASP A 313 -5.11 0.31 15.99
CA ASP A 313 -4.49 1.58 16.37
C ASP A 313 -4.36 2.52 15.16
N HIS A 314 -4.14 3.80 15.42
CA HIS A 314 -3.86 4.80 14.40
C HIS A 314 -2.38 4.74 14.01
N GLU A 315 -2.06 4.97 12.73
CA GLU A 315 -0.66 5.01 12.29
C GLU A 315 -0.03 6.41 12.40
N PHE A 316 -0.82 7.46 12.18
CA PHE A 316 -0.34 8.84 12.08
C PHE A 316 -0.99 9.79 13.11
N TRP A 317 -1.72 9.25 14.08
CA TRP A 317 -2.38 10.00 15.15
C TRP A 317 -2.14 9.33 16.51
N ASP A 318 -1.96 10.13 17.57
CA ASP A 318 -1.90 9.62 18.94
C ASP A 318 -3.29 9.76 19.57
N ALA A 319 -4.16 8.78 19.32
CA ALA A 319 -5.55 8.80 19.78
C ALA A 319 -5.68 9.01 21.30
N ALA A 320 -4.77 8.44 22.09
CA ALA A 320 -4.77 8.63 23.55
C ALA A 320 -4.49 10.08 23.99
N ALA A 321 -3.82 10.85 23.13
CA ALA A 321 -3.48 12.25 23.40
C ALA A 321 -4.25 13.25 22.51
N ALA A 322 -5.17 12.77 21.67
CA ALA A 322 -5.97 13.55 20.72
C ALA A 322 -5.14 14.57 19.91
N LYS A 323 -3.99 14.13 19.37
CA LYS A 323 -3.06 15.00 18.62
C LYS A 323 -2.20 14.22 17.62
N PRO A 324 -1.51 14.91 16.69
CA PRO A 324 -0.51 14.30 15.84
C PRO A 324 0.57 13.55 16.64
N ILE A 325 1.11 12.47 16.06
CA ILE A 325 2.21 11.70 16.67
C ILE A 325 3.44 12.58 16.90
N LYS A 326 4.27 12.20 17.86
CA LYS A 326 5.44 13.00 18.26
C LYS A 326 6.47 13.18 17.15
N ASP A 327 6.67 12.15 16.32
CA ASP A 327 7.70 12.10 15.29
C ASP A 327 7.15 12.45 13.89
N ASP A 328 5.99 13.12 13.84
CA ASP A 328 5.33 13.53 12.61
C ASP A 328 6.21 14.50 11.79
N SER A 329 6.68 14.01 10.66
CA SER A 329 7.59 14.70 9.75
C SER A 329 7.46 14.12 8.35
N GLU A 330 7.76 14.93 7.33
CA GLU A 330 7.73 14.49 5.93
C GLU A 330 8.59 13.25 5.70
N GLN A 331 9.80 13.20 6.28
CA GLN A 331 10.68 12.04 6.16
C GLN A 331 10.07 10.76 6.78
N TYR A 332 9.43 10.88 7.94
CA TYR A 332 8.78 9.75 8.60
C TYR A 332 7.62 9.20 7.77
N VAL A 333 6.72 10.08 7.34
CA VAL A 333 5.54 9.72 6.55
C VAL A 333 5.95 9.10 5.21
N LEU A 334 6.85 9.75 4.46
CA LEU A 334 7.34 9.20 3.18
C LEU A 334 8.03 7.85 3.38
N GLY A 335 8.82 7.67 4.43
CA GLY A 335 9.47 6.39 4.73
C GLY A 335 8.47 5.26 4.97
N LYS A 336 7.40 5.53 5.73
CA LYS A 336 6.32 4.56 6.00
C LYS A 336 5.55 4.20 4.74
N VAL A 337 5.10 5.22 3.99
CA VAL A 337 4.34 5.04 2.74
C VAL A 337 5.18 4.28 1.70
N ALA A 338 6.44 4.67 1.49
CA ALA A 338 7.33 4.01 0.54
C ALA A 338 7.62 2.56 0.95
N MET A 339 7.80 2.27 2.24
CA MET A 339 8.01 0.92 2.76
C MET A 339 6.81 0.01 2.45
N GLY A 340 5.58 0.44 2.77
CA GLY A 340 4.39 -0.37 2.52
C GLY A 340 4.08 -0.54 1.03
N LEU A 341 4.21 0.52 0.22
CA LEU A 341 4.01 0.42 -1.21
C LEU A 341 5.04 -0.52 -1.87
N SER A 342 6.31 -0.43 -1.46
CA SER A 342 7.36 -1.34 -1.95
C SER A 342 7.10 -2.81 -1.56
N GLU A 343 6.49 -3.06 -0.39
CA GLU A 343 6.06 -4.39 0.03
C GLU A 343 4.96 -4.96 -0.88
N CYS A 344 3.95 -4.15 -1.21
CA CYS A 344 2.90 -4.54 -2.14
C CYS A 344 3.47 -4.85 -3.53
N LEU A 345 4.24 -3.93 -4.11
CA LEU A 345 4.78 -4.06 -5.47
C LEU A 345 5.67 -5.30 -5.62
N ARG A 346 6.43 -5.67 -4.57
CA ARG A 346 7.24 -6.89 -4.55
C ARG A 346 6.42 -8.17 -4.68
N ASN A 347 5.18 -8.15 -4.20
CA ASN A 347 4.25 -9.27 -4.23
C ASN A 347 3.31 -9.21 -5.46
N GLY A 348 3.57 -8.31 -6.41
CA GLY A 348 2.71 -8.09 -7.57
C GLY A 348 1.37 -7.44 -7.21
N ILE A 349 1.27 -6.81 -6.04
CA ILE A 349 0.06 -6.14 -5.57
C ILE A 349 0.23 -4.64 -5.82
N TYR A 350 -0.75 -4.00 -6.46
CA TYR A 350 -0.63 -2.63 -6.95
C TYR A 350 -1.73 -1.74 -6.36
N PRO A 351 -1.51 -1.14 -5.18
CA PRO A 351 -2.44 -0.17 -4.62
C PRO A 351 -2.57 1.05 -5.54
N VAL A 352 -3.80 1.51 -5.78
CA VAL A 352 -4.07 2.66 -6.68
C VAL A 352 -4.57 3.90 -5.95
N ILE A 353 -5.09 3.74 -4.73
CA ILE A 353 -5.56 4.84 -3.86
C ILE A 353 -5.07 4.64 -2.42
N TRP A 354 -5.08 5.72 -1.64
CA TRP A 354 -4.71 5.73 -0.23
C TRP A 354 -5.92 5.68 0.70
N GLU A 355 -5.74 5.09 1.88
CA GLU A 355 -6.67 5.20 2.99
C GLU A 355 -5.89 5.37 4.30
N THR A 356 -6.06 6.51 4.98
CA THR A 356 -5.42 6.75 6.26
C THR A 356 -6.05 5.85 7.33
N PRO A 357 -5.24 5.10 8.10
CA PRO A 357 -5.72 4.34 9.26
C PRO A 357 -6.63 5.16 10.18
N HIS A 358 -7.89 4.73 10.33
CA HIS A 358 -8.97 5.43 11.04
C HIS A 358 -9.20 6.90 10.61
N TYR A 359 -8.81 7.26 9.39
CA TYR A 359 -8.97 8.59 8.78
C TYR A 359 -8.34 9.76 9.54
N ALA A 360 -7.51 9.48 10.56
CA ALA A 360 -6.94 10.50 11.42
C ALA A 360 -5.42 10.58 11.24
N ALA A 361 -5.00 11.74 10.73
CA ALA A 361 -3.63 12.18 10.62
C ALA A 361 -3.56 13.71 10.68
N SER A 362 -2.33 14.24 10.80
CA SER A 362 -2.13 15.68 10.76
C SER A 362 -2.30 16.26 9.35
N GLN A 363 -2.51 17.57 9.26
CA GLN A 363 -2.47 18.30 7.98
C GLN A 363 -1.15 18.09 7.22
N LEU A 364 -0.02 17.98 7.94
CA LEU A 364 1.28 17.66 7.35
C LEU A 364 1.27 16.27 6.70
N THR A 365 0.73 15.26 7.39
CA THR A 365 0.66 13.91 6.86
C THR A 365 -0.20 13.86 5.60
N TYR A 366 -1.38 14.51 5.58
CA TYR A 366 -2.21 14.57 4.37
C TYR A 366 -1.49 15.24 3.20
N GLU A 367 -0.78 16.34 3.43
CA GLU A 367 0.02 17.03 2.41
C GLU A 367 1.13 16.11 1.85
N VAL A 368 1.79 15.35 2.72
CA VAL A 368 2.88 14.46 2.29
C VAL A 368 2.36 13.25 1.53
N VAL A 369 1.24 12.67 1.98
CA VAL A 369 0.56 11.56 1.29
C VAL A 369 0.07 12.00 -0.09
N SER A 370 -0.47 13.22 -0.25
CA SER A 370 -0.96 13.71 -1.54
C SER A 370 0.14 13.85 -2.60
N LYS A 371 1.41 13.96 -2.20
CA LYS A 371 2.57 13.92 -3.11
C LYS A 371 2.85 12.52 -3.67
N VAL A 372 2.39 11.47 -2.98
CA VAL A 372 2.59 10.07 -3.38
C VAL A 372 1.35 9.52 -4.05
N PHE A 373 0.16 9.74 -3.48
CA PHE A 373 -1.13 9.26 -3.99
C PHE A 373 -1.96 10.45 -4.46
N SER A 374 -2.38 10.47 -5.72
CA SER A 374 -3.28 11.50 -6.25
C SER A 374 -4.68 11.44 -5.65
N SER A 375 -5.03 10.30 -5.03
CA SER A 375 -6.40 9.99 -4.63
C SER A 375 -6.45 9.20 -3.32
N ALA A 376 -7.48 9.45 -2.51
CA ALA A 376 -7.74 8.74 -1.26
C ALA A 376 -9.24 8.46 -1.07
N ILE A 377 -9.58 7.55 -0.14
CA ILE A 377 -10.95 7.29 0.31
C ILE A 377 -10.97 7.33 1.84
N GLU A 378 -11.58 8.35 2.44
CA GLU A 378 -11.53 8.57 3.89
C GLU A 378 -12.41 9.75 4.36
N GLN A 379 -12.62 9.84 5.67
CA GLN A 379 -13.21 11.01 6.34
C GLN A 379 -12.12 11.90 6.93
N ARG A 380 -11.57 12.83 6.12
CA ARG A 380 -10.41 13.65 6.54
C ARG A 380 -10.73 14.59 7.69
N LEU A 381 -9.75 14.78 8.57
CA LEU A 381 -9.75 15.88 9.52
C LEU A 381 -9.51 17.22 8.81
N ALA A 382 -10.44 18.18 8.93
CA ALA A 382 -10.29 19.51 8.34
C ALA A 382 -9.23 20.38 9.08
N ILE A 383 -8.99 20.09 10.35
CA ILE A 383 -7.94 20.64 11.20
C ILE A 383 -7.36 19.51 12.05
N ASP A 384 -6.23 19.73 12.73
CA ASP A 384 -5.61 18.74 13.61
C ASP A 384 -6.39 18.58 14.93
N HIS A 385 -7.64 18.12 14.82
CA HIS A 385 -8.59 17.91 15.90
C HIS A 385 -9.56 16.78 15.51
N GLU A 386 -9.72 15.78 16.38
CA GLU A 386 -10.48 14.56 16.08
C GLU A 386 -11.97 14.82 15.79
N ASP A 387 -12.59 15.76 16.50
CA ASP A 387 -13.99 16.17 16.25
C ASP A 387 -14.23 16.85 14.89
N TYR A 388 -13.17 17.11 14.11
CA TYR A 388 -13.25 17.79 12.80
C TYR A 388 -13.08 16.86 11.61
N SER A 389 -13.31 15.56 11.81
CA SER A 389 -13.53 14.61 10.72
C SER A 389 -14.71 15.05 9.85
N GLN A 390 -14.61 14.83 8.54
CA GLN A 390 -15.63 15.19 7.57
C GLN A 390 -15.91 14.05 6.62
N PHE A 391 -17.17 13.61 6.56
CA PHE A 391 -17.67 12.74 5.49
C PHE A 391 -18.15 13.58 4.30
N PHE A 392 -18.12 12.99 3.11
CA PHE A 392 -18.48 13.67 1.85
C PHE A 392 -19.67 12.98 1.18
N PRO A 393 -20.65 13.73 0.66
CA PRO A 393 -21.76 13.13 -0.09
C PRO A 393 -21.40 12.84 -1.55
N TYR A 394 -20.32 13.41 -2.08
CA TYR A 394 -19.87 13.29 -3.47
C TYR A 394 -18.34 13.30 -3.55
N ILE A 395 -17.78 12.94 -4.70
CA ILE A 395 -16.33 13.00 -4.93
C ILE A 395 -15.84 14.44 -4.79
N ILE A 396 -14.78 14.62 -4.01
CA ILE A 396 -14.01 15.86 -3.99
C ILE A 396 -12.90 15.72 -5.04
N GLU A 397 -12.93 16.51 -6.10
CA GLU A 397 -11.90 16.45 -7.15
C GLU A 397 -10.57 17.03 -6.64
N HIS A 398 -10.64 18.07 -5.80
CA HIS A 398 -9.48 18.72 -5.19
C HIS A 398 -9.76 19.11 -3.73
N ASP A 399 -9.16 18.39 -2.78
CA ASP A 399 -9.19 18.78 -1.37
C ASP A 399 -8.26 19.97 -1.07
N LEU A 400 -8.09 20.29 0.22
CA LEU A 400 -7.20 21.37 0.68
C LEU A 400 -5.73 21.19 0.28
N HIS A 401 -5.32 19.97 -0.08
CA HIS A 401 -3.97 19.59 -0.52
C HIS A 401 -3.91 19.21 -2.00
N GLY A 402 -5.01 19.41 -2.76
CA GLY A 402 -5.13 19.10 -4.18
C GLY A 402 -5.39 17.64 -4.52
N GLN A 403 -5.65 16.79 -3.53
CA GLN A 403 -5.90 15.36 -3.69
C GLN A 403 -7.38 15.08 -3.99
N LYS A 404 -7.67 14.09 -4.84
CA LYS A 404 -9.03 13.59 -5.06
C LYS A 404 -9.48 12.73 -3.88
N ILE A 405 -10.68 12.95 -3.34
CA ILE A 405 -11.24 12.16 -2.25
C ILE A 405 -12.52 11.46 -2.72
N TYR A 406 -12.50 10.13 -2.69
CA TYR A 406 -13.71 9.32 -2.83
C TYR A 406 -14.49 9.32 -1.50
N PRO A 407 -15.82 9.41 -1.55
CA PRO A 407 -16.64 9.40 -0.35
C PRO A 407 -16.49 8.14 0.51
N GLU A 408 -16.41 8.33 1.82
CA GLU A 408 -16.82 7.36 2.84
C GLU A 408 -17.91 8.03 3.70
N ASN A 409 -19.14 7.55 3.65
CA ASN A 409 -20.29 8.28 4.18
C ASN A 409 -21.46 7.43 4.73
N LEU A 410 -21.31 6.11 4.82
CA LEU A 410 -22.28 5.24 5.49
C LEU A 410 -21.71 4.57 6.75
N GLY A 411 -20.37 4.51 6.87
CA GLY A 411 -19.69 3.83 7.96
C GLY A 411 -19.55 2.34 7.71
N TYR A 412 -19.64 1.56 8.78
CA TYR A 412 -19.38 0.12 8.75
C TYR A 412 -20.41 -0.69 9.52
N VAL A 413 -20.38 -2.00 9.26
CA VAL A 413 -21.14 -2.98 10.03
C VAL A 413 -20.30 -3.42 11.23
N PRO A 414 -20.66 -3.03 12.48
CA PRO A 414 -19.92 -3.40 13.67
C PRO A 414 -20.28 -4.81 14.15
N GLU A 415 -19.43 -5.38 15.01
CA GLU A 415 -19.73 -6.57 15.79
C GLU A 415 -19.80 -6.24 17.28
N ASP A 416 -20.74 -6.86 17.98
CA ASP A 416 -20.71 -6.96 19.44
C ASP A 416 -21.12 -8.39 19.84
N LEU A 417 -20.22 -9.11 20.50
CA LEU A 417 -20.48 -10.47 20.97
C LEU A 417 -21.63 -10.55 21.99
N ASN A 418 -21.95 -9.44 22.66
CA ASN A 418 -23.07 -9.34 23.59
C ASN A 418 -24.39 -8.99 22.89
N ASP A 419 -24.34 -8.53 21.64
CA ASP A 419 -25.50 -8.20 20.82
C ASP A 419 -25.33 -8.71 19.38
N PRO A 420 -25.53 -10.02 19.13
CA PRO A 420 -25.41 -10.61 17.80
C PRO A 420 -26.40 -10.03 16.76
N GLY A 421 -27.42 -9.28 17.21
CA GLY A 421 -28.36 -8.59 16.32
C GLY A 421 -27.89 -7.21 15.86
N LEU A 422 -26.82 -6.67 16.44
CA LEU A 422 -26.26 -5.37 16.09
C LEU A 422 -25.87 -5.27 14.61
N PRO A 423 -25.12 -6.22 14.00
CA PRO A 423 -24.75 -6.13 12.59
C PRO A 423 -25.95 -5.94 11.66
N ALA A 424 -27.01 -6.73 11.85
CA ALA A 424 -28.20 -6.67 11.01
C ALA A 424 -28.98 -5.36 11.17
N ARG A 425 -29.04 -4.80 12.40
CA ARG A 425 -29.68 -3.50 12.63
C ARG A 425 -28.86 -2.36 12.04
N GLU A 426 -27.54 -2.41 12.13
CA GLU A 426 -26.70 -1.38 11.52
C GLU A 426 -26.81 -1.41 10.00
N VAL A 427 -26.89 -2.58 9.37
CA VAL A 427 -27.14 -2.66 7.91
C VAL A 427 -28.43 -1.92 7.54
N GLU A 428 -29.53 -2.10 8.28
CA GLU A 428 -30.76 -1.35 7.98
C GLU A 428 -30.60 0.17 8.21
N ALA A 429 -29.88 0.60 9.26
CA ALA A 429 -29.57 2.01 9.49
C ALA A 429 -28.70 2.61 8.37
N MET A 430 -27.70 1.87 7.88
CA MET A 430 -26.88 2.27 6.73
C MET A 430 -27.71 2.42 5.45
N LEU A 431 -28.71 1.56 5.24
CA LEU A 431 -29.64 1.70 4.11
C LEU A 431 -30.55 2.94 4.25
N GLU A 432 -30.95 3.31 5.47
CA GLU A 432 -31.66 4.57 5.72
C GLU A 432 -30.78 5.80 5.42
N ARG A 433 -29.50 5.77 5.83
CA ARG A 433 -28.49 6.79 5.47
C ARG A 433 -28.27 6.85 3.95
N ALA A 434 -28.17 5.71 3.26
CA ALA A 434 -28.03 5.64 1.80
C ALA A 434 -29.26 6.24 1.10
N GLN A 435 -30.47 5.93 1.58
CA GLN A 435 -31.71 6.51 1.08
C GLN A 435 -31.75 8.04 1.28
N LYS A 436 -31.15 8.57 2.35
CA LYS A 436 -31.02 10.02 2.54
C LYS A 436 -30.08 10.65 1.51
N ASN A 437 -28.96 10.00 1.20
CA ASN A 437 -27.97 10.48 0.23
C ASN A 437 -28.54 10.66 -1.19
N LEU A 438 -29.66 10.00 -1.53
CA LEU A 438 -30.41 10.27 -2.77
C LEU A 438 -30.97 11.71 -2.85
N SER A 439 -30.97 12.46 -1.75
CA SER A 439 -31.32 13.89 -1.75
C SER A 439 -30.21 14.79 -2.32
N VAL A 440 -29.00 14.27 -2.48
CA VAL A 440 -27.89 14.92 -3.17
C VAL A 440 -27.85 14.40 -4.60
N ARG A 441 -27.94 15.30 -5.59
CA ARG A 441 -28.16 14.91 -7.01
C ARG A 441 -27.14 13.91 -7.55
N ASP A 442 -25.89 14.02 -7.16
CA ASP A 442 -24.80 13.10 -7.49
C ASP A 442 -24.22 12.41 -6.24
N GLY A 443 -25.10 12.16 -5.27
CA GLY A 443 -24.78 11.58 -3.97
C GLY A 443 -24.25 10.15 -4.01
N PHE A 444 -23.44 9.80 -3.02
CA PHE A 444 -22.79 8.50 -2.87
C PHE A 444 -23.36 7.66 -1.72
N ALA A 445 -23.18 6.35 -1.85
CA ALA A 445 -23.41 5.35 -0.81
C ALA A 445 -22.14 4.49 -0.65
N SER A 446 -21.21 4.96 0.18
CA SER A 446 -19.94 4.28 0.42
C SER A 446 -19.87 3.71 1.82
N ALA A 447 -19.45 2.44 1.93
CA ALA A 447 -19.38 1.71 3.18
C ALA A 447 -18.14 0.81 3.24
N PHE A 448 -17.80 0.35 4.45
CA PHE A 448 -16.81 -0.70 4.65
C PHE A 448 -17.32 -1.86 5.51
N TYR A 449 -16.65 -3.00 5.37
CA TYR A 449 -17.03 -4.27 5.97
C TYR A 449 -15.79 -5.03 6.42
N HIS A 450 -15.79 -5.54 7.65
CA HIS A 450 -14.69 -6.35 8.16
C HIS A 450 -14.92 -7.84 7.94
N THR A 451 -13.84 -8.59 7.72
CA THR A 451 -13.84 -10.03 7.38
C THR A 451 -14.54 -10.90 8.42
N PHE A 452 -14.48 -10.52 9.70
CA PHE A 452 -15.04 -11.27 10.83
C PHE A 452 -16.56 -11.17 10.95
N ILE A 453 -17.21 -10.20 10.30
CA ILE A 453 -18.66 -10.03 10.34
C ILE A 453 -19.35 -11.19 9.58
N PRO A 454 -20.56 -11.65 9.98
CA PRO A 454 -21.30 -12.67 9.23
C PRO A 454 -21.70 -12.23 7.80
N LEU A 455 -21.39 -13.05 6.79
CA LEU A 455 -21.50 -12.73 5.34
C LEU A 455 -22.91 -12.30 4.90
N GLN A 456 -23.95 -12.82 5.55
CA GLN A 456 -25.33 -12.45 5.24
C GLN A 456 -25.57 -10.93 5.35
N ASN A 457 -24.82 -10.24 6.21
CA ASN A 457 -24.91 -8.79 6.37
C ASN A 457 -24.26 -8.05 5.20
N LEU A 458 -23.16 -8.58 4.64
CA LEU A 458 -22.54 -8.05 3.43
C LEU A 458 -23.51 -8.16 2.25
N GLU A 459 -24.11 -9.34 2.05
CA GLU A 459 -25.10 -9.56 1.00
C GLU A 459 -26.30 -8.61 1.14
N ARG A 460 -26.82 -8.47 2.37
CA ARG A 460 -27.98 -7.60 2.65
C ARG A 460 -27.68 -6.13 2.38
N LEU A 461 -26.50 -5.65 2.79
CA LEU A 461 -26.06 -4.27 2.56
C LEU A 461 -25.93 -3.99 1.06
N VAL A 462 -25.21 -4.86 0.35
CA VAL A 462 -24.95 -4.70 -1.09
C VAL A 462 -26.23 -4.75 -1.92
N ASP A 463 -27.09 -5.73 -1.66
CA ASP A 463 -28.37 -5.85 -2.36
C ASP A 463 -29.30 -4.68 -2.03
N GLY A 464 -29.29 -4.21 -0.78
CA GLY A 464 -30.07 -3.05 -0.34
C GLY A 464 -29.65 -1.75 -1.03
N VAL A 465 -28.34 -1.48 -1.11
CA VAL A 465 -27.81 -0.30 -1.81
C VAL A 465 -28.16 -0.34 -3.30
N LYS A 466 -28.03 -1.49 -3.97
CA LYS A 466 -28.47 -1.65 -5.38
C LYS A 466 -29.98 -1.44 -5.52
N ALA A 467 -30.79 -1.95 -4.59
CA ALA A 467 -32.24 -1.81 -4.63
C ALA A 467 -32.72 -0.35 -4.48
N LEU A 468 -31.92 0.50 -3.83
CA LEU A 468 -32.16 1.96 -3.76
C LEU A 468 -31.83 2.69 -5.07
N GLY A 469 -31.18 2.03 -6.03
CA GLY A 469 -30.85 2.60 -7.35
C GLY A 469 -29.41 3.09 -7.48
N PHE A 470 -28.53 2.83 -6.50
CA PHE A 470 -27.11 3.13 -6.63
C PHE A 470 -26.39 2.13 -7.54
N THR A 471 -25.37 2.61 -8.25
CA THR A 471 -24.47 1.78 -9.06
C THR A 471 -23.09 1.71 -8.40
N TYR A 472 -22.60 0.50 -8.11
CA TYR A 472 -21.24 0.32 -7.60
C TYR A 472 -20.22 0.70 -8.67
N MET A 473 -19.27 1.58 -8.32
CA MET A 473 -18.24 2.03 -9.25
C MET A 473 -16.91 1.30 -9.02
N ASP A 474 -16.18 1.06 -10.09
CA ASP A 474 -14.77 0.66 -10.02
C ASP A 474 -13.90 1.92 -10.07
N VAL A 475 -13.08 2.13 -9.04
CA VAL A 475 -12.17 3.30 -8.97
C VAL A 475 -11.09 3.25 -10.06
N ARG A 476 -10.82 2.09 -10.67
CA ARG A 476 -9.86 1.96 -11.79
C ARG A 476 -10.34 2.62 -13.07
N ASP A 477 -11.62 2.93 -13.17
CA ASP A 477 -12.20 3.67 -14.30
C ASP A 477 -11.92 5.17 -14.22
N GLU A 478 -11.40 5.63 -13.07
CA GLU A 478 -10.99 7.00 -12.82
C GLU A 478 -9.47 7.15 -12.97
N ASN A 479 -9.01 8.40 -13.10
CA ASN A 479 -7.58 8.71 -13.10
C ASN A 479 -7.04 8.68 -11.66
N ASN A 480 -6.22 7.69 -11.35
CA ASN A 480 -5.46 7.61 -10.10
C ASN A 480 -3.97 7.41 -10.43
N VAL A 481 -3.09 8.06 -9.67
CA VAL A 481 -1.64 8.00 -9.85
C VAL A 481 -0.98 7.86 -8.48
N VAL A 482 -0.14 6.85 -8.37
CA VAL A 482 0.74 6.60 -7.23
C VAL A 482 2.18 6.71 -7.70
N THR A 483 2.98 7.59 -7.11
CA THR A 483 4.36 7.84 -7.55
C THR A 483 5.34 7.85 -6.38
N LEU A 484 6.36 7.01 -6.49
CA LEU A 484 7.60 7.08 -5.72
C LEU A 484 8.73 7.61 -6.61
N THR A 485 9.94 7.73 -6.05
CA THR A 485 11.12 8.18 -6.79
C THR A 485 11.35 7.41 -8.09
N ASP A 486 11.27 6.08 -8.07
CA ASP A 486 11.64 5.20 -9.19
C ASP A 486 10.54 4.21 -9.58
N LYS A 487 9.32 4.36 -9.02
CA LYS A 487 8.17 3.49 -9.27
C LYS A 487 6.89 4.30 -9.39
N ALA A 488 5.97 3.86 -10.24
CA ALA A 488 4.62 4.39 -10.30
C ALA A 488 3.59 3.29 -10.58
N VAL A 489 2.38 3.51 -10.10
CA VAL A 489 1.16 2.75 -10.42
C VAL A 489 0.10 3.76 -10.85
N ALA A 490 -0.63 3.50 -11.93
CA ALA A 490 -1.65 4.42 -12.41
C ALA A 490 -2.82 3.74 -13.11
N THR A 491 -3.97 4.41 -13.14
CA THR A 491 -5.19 4.04 -13.88
C THR A 491 -5.65 5.20 -14.75
N GLY A 492 -6.46 4.92 -15.78
CA GLY A 492 -6.99 5.93 -16.68
C GLY A 492 -5.95 6.51 -17.67
N THR A 493 -5.91 7.82 -17.80
CA THR A 493 -5.04 8.53 -18.77
C THR A 493 -4.25 9.64 -18.09
N GLY A 494 -2.94 9.68 -18.34
CA GLY A 494 -2.08 10.70 -17.77
C GLY A 494 -0.60 10.46 -18.06
N GLU A 495 0.24 11.02 -17.21
CA GLU A 495 1.69 10.86 -17.26
C GLU A 495 2.27 10.68 -15.86
N VAL A 496 3.39 9.96 -15.78
CA VAL A 496 4.20 9.81 -14.56
C VAL A 496 5.63 10.21 -14.84
N THR A 497 6.29 10.82 -13.85
CA THR A 497 7.69 11.20 -13.94
C THR A 497 8.47 10.48 -12.85
N LEU A 498 9.49 9.73 -13.25
CA LEU A 498 10.35 8.93 -12.37
C LEU A 498 11.80 9.38 -12.47
N SER A 499 12.55 9.26 -11.37
CA SER A 499 13.98 9.51 -11.30
C SER A 499 14.74 8.20 -11.11
N LEU A 500 15.47 7.78 -12.15
CA LEU A 500 16.23 6.53 -12.16
C LEU A 500 17.72 6.78 -11.93
N SER A 501 18.40 5.83 -11.29
CA SER A 501 19.82 5.95 -10.93
C SER A 501 20.71 5.10 -11.83
N ASP A 502 20.72 5.37 -13.15
CA ASP A 502 21.39 4.54 -14.17
C ASP A 502 20.83 3.10 -14.20
N GLN A 503 19.53 2.99 -14.43
CA GLN A 503 18.78 1.72 -14.38
C GLN A 503 17.86 1.60 -15.60
N TYR A 504 17.44 0.39 -15.96
CA TYR A 504 16.40 0.24 -16.97
C TYR A 504 15.04 0.60 -16.38
N LEU A 505 14.14 1.08 -17.23
CA LEU A 505 12.74 1.26 -16.88
C LEU A 505 11.94 0.06 -17.38
N ARG A 506 11.22 -0.61 -16.49
CA ARG A 506 10.22 -1.62 -16.83
C ARG A 506 8.84 -0.98 -16.81
N GLU A 507 8.04 -1.28 -17.82
CA GLU A 507 6.66 -0.84 -17.98
C GLU A 507 5.76 -2.06 -18.12
N LEU A 508 4.74 -2.14 -17.28
CA LEU A 508 3.81 -3.24 -17.22
C LEU A 508 2.38 -2.69 -17.33
N VAL A 509 1.51 -3.43 -18.01
CA VAL A 509 0.06 -3.15 -18.02
C VAL A 509 -0.67 -4.41 -17.62
N LEU A 510 -1.57 -4.28 -16.65
CA LEU A 510 -2.48 -5.31 -16.19
C LEU A 510 -3.87 -5.04 -16.73
N ASP A 511 -4.61 -6.11 -17.02
CA ASP A 511 -6.04 -6.04 -17.29
C ASP A 511 -6.88 -5.97 -16.00
N GLU A 512 -8.20 -6.01 -16.14
CA GLU A 512 -9.17 -5.92 -15.04
C GLU A 512 -9.10 -7.10 -14.06
N ASP A 513 -8.54 -8.23 -14.48
CA ASP A 513 -8.34 -9.42 -13.63
C ASP A 513 -6.96 -9.40 -12.93
N GLY A 514 -6.13 -8.39 -13.20
CA GLY A 514 -4.77 -8.31 -12.69
C GLY A 514 -3.77 -9.18 -13.48
N GLU A 515 -4.11 -9.62 -14.69
CA GLU A 515 -3.21 -10.40 -15.54
C GLU A 515 -2.35 -9.47 -16.41
N VAL A 516 -1.08 -9.86 -16.59
CA VAL A 516 -0.10 -9.02 -17.31
C VAL A 516 -0.31 -9.14 -18.82
N ILE A 517 -0.83 -8.08 -19.44
CA ILE A 517 -1.05 -8.00 -20.89
C ILE A 517 0.10 -7.31 -21.64
N ARG A 518 0.92 -6.51 -20.95
CA ARG A 518 2.14 -5.87 -21.50
C ARG A 518 3.25 -5.86 -20.46
N ASP A 519 4.48 -6.13 -20.89
CA ASP A 519 5.67 -6.14 -20.04
C ASP A 519 6.92 -5.81 -20.89
N ASP A 520 7.23 -4.52 -20.94
CA ASP A 520 8.32 -3.96 -21.72
C ASP A 520 9.45 -3.48 -20.79
N ILE A 521 10.70 -3.63 -21.23
CA ILE A 521 11.85 -3.01 -20.58
C ILE A 521 12.52 -2.11 -21.61
N LEU A 522 12.70 -0.84 -21.28
CA LEU A 522 13.40 0.10 -22.15
C LEU A 522 14.82 -0.44 -22.44
N PRO A 523 15.27 -0.39 -23.71
CA PRO A 523 16.57 -0.96 -24.08
C PRO A 523 17.74 -0.15 -23.53
N GLU A 524 17.52 1.12 -23.18
CA GLU A 524 18.52 2.04 -22.66
C GLU A 524 18.32 2.26 -21.16
N ARG A 525 19.42 2.37 -20.42
CA ARG A 525 19.39 2.80 -19.03
C ARG A 525 19.14 4.29 -18.95
N VAL A 526 18.44 4.69 -17.90
CA VAL A 526 18.09 6.07 -17.61
C VAL A 526 18.82 6.50 -16.35
N LYS A 527 19.50 7.65 -16.43
CA LYS A 527 20.09 8.36 -15.29
C LYS A 527 19.46 9.74 -15.21
N GLY A 528 18.70 9.99 -14.15
CA GLY A 528 17.90 11.21 -13.97
C GLY A 528 16.42 10.98 -14.25
N SER A 529 15.71 12.04 -14.60
CA SER A 529 14.25 12.04 -14.75
C SER A 529 13.79 11.51 -16.11
N ILE A 530 12.72 10.73 -16.12
CA ILE A 530 12.01 10.25 -17.31
C ILE A 530 10.51 10.36 -17.11
N THR A 531 9.82 10.95 -18.10
CA THR A 531 8.35 11.07 -18.12
C THR A 531 7.75 10.06 -19.08
N ARG A 532 6.69 9.37 -18.63
CA ARG A 532 5.98 8.35 -19.40
C ARG A 532 4.49 8.64 -19.42
N GLY A 533 3.94 8.80 -20.63
CA GLY A 533 2.50 8.89 -20.83
C GLY A 533 1.86 7.50 -20.90
N PHE A 534 0.64 7.39 -20.40
CA PHE A 534 -0.17 6.19 -20.47
C PHE A 534 -1.62 6.55 -20.84
N HIS A 535 -2.26 5.62 -21.54
CA HIS A 535 -3.68 5.68 -21.88
C HIS A 535 -4.23 4.27 -21.75
N LEU A 536 -5.08 4.06 -20.75
CA LEU A 536 -5.58 2.76 -20.34
C LEU A 536 -7.08 2.65 -20.61
N GLN A 537 -7.53 1.41 -20.81
CA GLN A 537 -8.96 1.09 -20.80
C GLN A 537 -9.45 1.00 -19.35
N ASN A 538 -10.77 1.10 -19.16
CA ASN A 538 -11.44 0.84 -17.89
C ASN A 538 -10.95 -0.48 -17.25
N GLY A 539 -10.78 -0.47 -15.93
CA GLY A 539 -10.24 -1.59 -15.16
C GLY A 539 -8.71 -1.85 -15.27
N GLN A 540 -8.00 -1.28 -16.25
CA GLN A 540 -6.57 -1.55 -16.44
C GLN A 540 -5.66 -0.76 -15.49
N ILE A 541 -4.50 -1.33 -15.17
CA ILE A 541 -3.47 -0.71 -14.34
C ILE A 541 -2.16 -0.64 -15.11
N TYR A 542 -1.49 0.52 -15.07
CA TYR A 542 -0.14 0.73 -15.58
C TYR A 542 0.83 0.76 -14.41
N VAL A 543 1.95 0.04 -14.55
CA VAL A 543 3.01 0.01 -13.55
C VAL A 543 4.33 0.35 -14.23
N ALA A 544 5.06 1.30 -13.68
CA ALA A 544 6.41 1.64 -14.11
C ALA A 544 7.37 1.44 -12.95
N SER A 545 8.51 0.78 -13.17
CA SER A 545 9.50 0.59 -12.10
C SER A 545 10.92 0.48 -12.64
N SER A 546 11.89 0.91 -11.84
CA SER A 546 13.30 0.66 -12.13
C SER A 546 13.62 -0.84 -12.09
N THR A 547 14.56 -1.28 -12.93
CA THR A 547 15.08 -2.65 -12.92
C THR A 547 16.53 -2.71 -13.42
N GLU A 548 17.29 -3.67 -12.91
CA GLU A 548 18.64 -3.98 -13.40
C GLU A 548 18.62 -5.00 -14.55
N LEU A 549 17.49 -5.70 -14.74
CA LEU A 549 17.33 -6.74 -15.74
C LEU A 549 17.21 -6.15 -17.14
N ARG A 550 17.99 -6.69 -18.07
CA ARG A 550 17.91 -6.36 -19.50
C ARG A 550 17.07 -7.41 -20.22
N ARG A 551 15.99 -7.01 -20.91
CA ARG A 551 15.26 -7.90 -21.83
C ARG A 551 15.81 -7.72 -23.23
N TYR A 552 16.38 -8.77 -23.83
CA TYR A 552 16.61 -8.79 -25.28
C TYR A 552 15.31 -9.16 -26.00
N GLN A 553 15.08 -8.60 -27.19
CA GLN A 553 13.97 -9.04 -28.05
C GLN A 553 14.17 -10.52 -28.42
N VAL A 554 13.49 -11.39 -27.69
CA VAL A 554 13.41 -12.81 -28.01
C VAL A 554 12.74 -12.92 -29.38
N SER A 555 13.48 -13.42 -30.37
CA SER A 555 12.99 -13.73 -31.70
C SER A 555 11.68 -14.53 -31.61
N GLN A 556 10.72 -14.27 -32.50
CA GLN A 556 9.45 -15.03 -32.56
C GLN A 556 9.67 -16.55 -32.60
N TRP A 557 10.83 -17.01 -33.11
CA TRP A 557 11.22 -18.41 -33.17
C TRP A 557 11.54 -19.03 -31.80
N ASP A 558 12.05 -18.25 -30.84
CA ASP A 558 12.37 -18.74 -29.50
C ASP A 558 11.13 -18.80 -28.60
N ARG A 559 10.14 -17.92 -28.82
CA ARG A 559 8.80 -18.03 -28.20
C ARG A 559 8.05 -19.29 -28.65
N ILE A 560 8.14 -19.64 -29.94
CA ILE A 560 7.54 -20.86 -30.50
C ILE A 560 8.26 -22.12 -29.95
N ARG A 561 9.59 -22.08 -29.81
CA ARG A 561 10.34 -23.19 -29.18
C ARG A 561 10.00 -23.38 -27.70
N GLN A 562 9.82 -22.30 -26.95
CA GLN A 562 9.44 -22.36 -25.54
C GLN A 562 7.98 -22.81 -25.34
N SER A 563 7.05 -22.43 -26.23
CA SER A 563 5.67 -22.94 -26.16
C SER A 563 5.61 -24.43 -26.50
N LEU A 564 6.35 -24.88 -27.52
CA LEU A 564 6.42 -26.29 -27.90
C LEU A 564 7.07 -27.16 -26.82
N THR A 565 8.08 -26.67 -26.09
CA THR A 565 8.66 -27.41 -24.96
C THR A 565 7.77 -27.43 -23.72
N ARG A 566 7.02 -26.35 -23.43
CA ARG A 566 6.03 -26.33 -22.33
C ARG A 566 4.83 -27.26 -22.61
N THR A 567 4.34 -27.29 -23.85
CA THR A 567 3.24 -28.20 -24.24
C THR A 567 3.71 -29.66 -24.34
N ALA A 568 4.96 -29.92 -24.75
CA ALA A 568 5.52 -31.27 -24.72
C ALA A 568 5.75 -31.79 -23.28
N GLN A 569 6.00 -30.91 -22.31
CA GLN A 569 6.17 -31.26 -20.90
C GLN A 569 4.83 -31.49 -20.18
N SER A 570 3.74 -30.85 -20.60
CA SER A 570 2.41 -31.07 -20.00
C SER A 570 1.68 -32.32 -20.53
N LEU A 571 2.10 -32.87 -21.68
CA LEU A 571 1.41 -34.00 -22.34
C LEU A 571 2.04 -35.38 -22.04
N ILE A 572 3.20 -35.45 -21.39
CA ILE A 572 3.85 -36.72 -21.01
C ILE A 572 4.41 -36.63 -19.58
N PRO A 573 3.60 -36.95 -18.54
CA PRO A 573 4.12 -37.11 -17.19
C PRO A 573 4.98 -38.38 -17.15
N GLY A 574 6.31 -38.22 -17.20
CA GLY A 574 7.25 -39.36 -17.13
C GLY A 574 8.49 -39.27 -18.03
N LEU A 575 8.62 -38.26 -18.89
CA LEU A 575 9.92 -37.95 -19.51
C LEU A 575 10.84 -37.41 -18.41
N SER A 576 11.59 -38.33 -17.83
CA SER A 576 12.56 -38.08 -16.77
C SER A 576 13.36 -36.81 -17.05
N ARG A 577 13.19 -35.82 -16.16
CA ARG A 577 14.28 -34.92 -15.80
C ARG A 577 15.46 -35.86 -15.53
N LYS A 578 16.47 -35.89 -16.40
CA LYS A 578 17.73 -36.60 -16.09
C LYS A 578 18.09 -36.11 -14.69
N LYS A 579 18.09 -37.01 -13.70
CA LYS A 579 18.69 -36.73 -12.40
C LYS A 579 20.09 -36.24 -12.74
N GLU A 580 20.36 -34.95 -12.61
CA GLU A 580 21.73 -34.45 -12.66
C GLU A 580 22.48 -35.26 -11.62
N GLN A 581 23.47 -36.03 -12.10
CA GLN A 581 24.32 -36.83 -11.25
C GLN A 581 25.05 -35.84 -10.33
N GLN A 582 24.69 -35.82 -9.05
CA GLN A 582 25.39 -35.00 -8.06
C GLN A 582 26.85 -35.46 -8.02
N VAL A 583 27.77 -34.54 -8.30
CA VAL A 583 29.21 -34.82 -8.38
C VAL A 583 29.85 -34.39 -7.07
N ALA A 584 30.68 -35.26 -6.49
CA ALA A 584 31.44 -34.94 -5.28
C ALA A 584 32.34 -33.72 -5.52
N ALA A 585 32.30 -32.73 -4.62
CA ALA A 585 33.10 -31.53 -4.70
C ALA A 585 34.59 -31.84 -4.52
N ARG A 586 35.42 -31.38 -5.46
CA ARG A 586 36.89 -31.37 -5.38
C ARG A 586 37.31 -29.92 -5.52
N VAL A 587 37.49 -29.28 -4.38
CA VAL A 587 37.61 -27.82 -4.27
C VAL A 587 39.07 -27.44 -4.08
N ALA A 588 39.50 -26.43 -4.82
CA ALA A 588 40.75 -25.72 -4.60
C ALA A 588 40.45 -24.26 -4.31
N ILE A 589 41.29 -23.62 -3.49
CA ILE A 589 41.25 -22.17 -3.25
C ILE A 589 42.61 -21.58 -3.62
N VAL A 590 42.61 -20.49 -4.39
CA VAL A 590 43.83 -19.69 -4.58
C VAL A 590 44.15 -19.02 -3.25
N TRP A 591 45.34 -19.25 -2.73
CA TRP A 591 45.73 -18.96 -1.36
C TRP A 591 46.97 -18.08 -1.30
N ASP A 592 46.90 -17.03 -0.48
CA ASP A 592 48.04 -16.18 -0.19
C ASP A 592 48.33 -16.15 1.32
N ASP A 593 49.44 -16.76 1.72
CA ASP A 593 49.92 -16.80 3.11
C ASP A 593 50.34 -15.43 3.66
N ALA A 594 50.52 -14.42 2.80
CA ALA A 594 50.89 -13.07 3.23
C ALA A 594 49.69 -12.20 3.65
N LEU A 595 48.46 -12.60 3.31
CA LEU A 595 47.26 -11.84 3.65
C LEU A 595 46.96 -11.91 5.16
N SER A 596 46.55 -10.78 5.73
CA SER A 596 46.15 -10.66 7.13
C SER A 596 45.02 -9.64 7.29
N GLY A 597 44.43 -9.55 8.49
CA GLY A 597 43.27 -8.69 8.75
C GLY A 597 42.09 -9.07 7.85
N GLY A 598 41.34 -8.07 7.36
CA GLY A 598 40.14 -8.35 6.58
C GLY A 598 40.37 -9.13 5.28
N ALA A 599 41.53 -8.99 4.64
CA ALA A 599 41.87 -9.79 3.46
C ALA A 599 42.19 -11.26 3.80
N GLY A 600 42.79 -11.49 4.98
CA GLY A 600 43.03 -12.85 5.49
C GLY A 600 41.74 -13.53 5.95
N ASN A 601 40.87 -12.78 6.64
CA ASN A 601 39.55 -13.23 7.07
C ASN A 601 38.69 -13.70 5.89
N ASP A 602 38.71 -12.96 4.79
CA ASP A 602 37.92 -13.25 3.60
C ASP A 602 38.26 -14.61 2.95
N GLN A 603 39.55 -14.89 2.73
CA GLN A 603 39.99 -16.19 2.20
C GLN A 603 39.77 -17.34 3.20
N GLU A 604 39.95 -17.10 4.51
CA GLU A 604 39.66 -18.09 5.55
C GLU A 604 38.16 -18.39 5.62
N SER A 605 37.30 -17.38 5.45
CA SER A 605 35.85 -17.57 5.39
C SER A 605 35.42 -18.45 4.22
N PHE A 606 36.01 -18.27 3.03
CA PHE A 606 35.78 -19.19 1.93
C PHE A 606 36.24 -20.61 2.24
N LEU A 607 37.38 -20.79 2.90
CA LEU A 607 37.86 -22.10 3.33
C LEU A 607 36.87 -22.76 4.31
N SER A 608 36.46 -22.02 5.34
CA SER A 608 35.54 -22.45 6.38
C SER A 608 34.18 -22.88 5.82
N LEU A 609 33.64 -22.15 4.84
CA LEU A 609 32.38 -22.48 4.14
C LEU A 609 32.31 -23.96 3.72
N PHE A 610 33.40 -24.51 3.19
CA PHE A 610 33.48 -25.90 2.73
C PHE A 610 33.83 -26.87 3.86
N GLN A 611 34.71 -26.48 4.78
CA GLN A 611 35.14 -27.33 5.88
C GLN A 611 33.99 -27.69 6.82
N TYR A 612 33.06 -26.75 7.08
CA TYR A 612 31.89 -27.02 7.93
C TYR A 612 30.98 -28.14 7.40
N VAL A 613 30.96 -28.36 6.09
CA VAL A 613 30.18 -29.44 5.46
C VAL A 613 31.05 -30.64 5.05
N GLY A 614 32.29 -30.71 5.55
CA GLY A 614 33.20 -31.84 5.32
C GLY A 614 33.73 -31.95 3.90
N ILE A 615 33.78 -30.84 3.15
CA ILE A 615 34.42 -30.80 1.83
C ILE A 615 35.89 -30.42 2.03
N PRO A 616 36.86 -31.29 1.66
CA PRO A 616 38.26 -30.93 1.70
C PRO A 616 38.56 -29.87 0.63
N VAL A 617 39.40 -28.90 1.00
CA VAL A 617 39.83 -27.80 0.14
C VAL A 617 41.35 -27.77 0.08
N ASP A 618 41.92 -27.86 -1.12
CA ASP A 618 43.35 -27.70 -1.32
C ASP A 618 43.72 -26.22 -1.49
N LYS A 619 44.70 -25.75 -0.73
CA LYS A 619 45.25 -24.39 -0.82
C LYS A 619 46.28 -24.34 -1.95
N LEU A 620 45.98 -23.63 -3.04
CA LEU A 620 46.87 -23.45 -4.19
C LEU A 620 47.66 -22.14 -4.03
N PRO A 621 49.00 -22.14 -4.07
CA PRO A 621 49.78 -20.92 -3.88
C PRO A 621 49.49 -19.89 -5.00
N VAL A 622 49.26 -18.64 -4.62
CA VAL A 622 48.89 -17.55 -5.54
C VAL A 622 49.93 -17.27 -6.63
N ASP A 623 51.23 -17.38 -6.31
CA ASP A 623 52.30 -16.99 -7.23
C ASP A 623 52.53 -18.01 -8.37
N ASN A 624 52.09 -19.27 -8.20
CA ASN A 624 52.19 -20.32 -9.23
C ASN A 624 51.25 -21.50 -8.91
N PRO A 625 49.93 -21.35 -9.12
CA PRO A 625 49.00 -22.42 -8.83
C PRO A 625 49.29 -23.62 -9.74
N PRO A 626 49.22 -24.87 -9.24
CA PRO A 626 49.41 -26.06 -10.04
C PRO A 626 48.24 -26.31 -11.02
N SER A 627 48.31 -27.39 -11.80
CA SER A 627 47.24 -27.77 -12.74
C SER A 627 45.88 -27.96 -12.06
N LEU A 628 44.82 -27.43 -12.67
CA LEU A 628 43.45 -27.51 -12.16
C LEU A 628 42.72 -28.81 -12.50
N SER A 629 43.36 -29.73 -13.23
CA SER A 629 42.73 -30.96 -13.76
C SER A 629 42.15 -31.91 -12.69
N GLY A 630 42.62 -31.83 -11.45
CA GLY A 630 42.11 -32.62 -10.33
C GLY A 630 40.84 -32.06 -9.69
N TYR A 631 40.52 -30.79 -9.94
CA TYR A 631 39.45 -30.06 -9.28
C TYR A 631 38.22 -29.96 -10.17
N ASN A 632 37.07 -29.70 -9.56
CA ASN A 632 35.85 -29.33 -10.28
C ASN A 632 35.27 -27.99 -9.81
N LEU A 633 35.88 -27.39 -8.78
CA LEU A 633 35.59 -26.05 -8.30
C LEU A 633 36.90 -25.36 -7.87
N VAL A 634 37.10 -24.13 -8.34
CA VAL A 634 38.18 -23.26 -7.88
C VAL A 634 37.59 -21.99 -7.28
N VAL A 635 37.96 -21.68 -6.05
CA VAL A 635 37.64 -20.42 -5.38
C VAL A 635 38.79 -19.45 -5.61
N VAL A 636 38.49 -18.26 -6.10
CA VAL A 636 39.45 -17.18 -6.34
C VAL A 636 39.00 -15.95 -5.55
N PRO A 637 39.47 -15.79 -4.30
CA PRO A 637 39.11 -14.64 -3.47
C PRO A 637 39.61 -13.33 -4.08
N TYR A 638 38.83 -12.25 -3.90
CA TYR A 638 39.15 -10.89 -4.33
C TYR A 638 40.59 -10.51 -4.02
N SER A 639 41.00 -10.74 -2.76
CA SER A 639 42.33 -10.35 -2.26
C SER A 639 43.49 -11.12 -2.87
N SER A 640 43.23 -12.29 -3.48
CA SER A 640 44.26 -13.08 -4.16
C SER A 640 44.47 -12.65 -5.62
N VAL A 641 43.50 -11.94 -6.22
CA VAL A 641 43.55 -11.55 -7.64
C VAL A 641 44.70 -10.59 -7.94
N GLU A 642 45.01 -9.66 -7.04
CA GLU A 642 46.07 -8.66 -7.26
C GLU A 642 47.48 -9.28 -7.40
N ARG A 643 47.69 -10.49 -6.88
CA ARG A 643 48.96 -11.21 -6.93
C ARG A 643 49.00 -12.33 -7.96
N LEU A 644 47.86 -12.67 -8.56
CA LEU A 644 47.82 -13.60 -9.68
C LEU A 644 48.46 -12.92 -10.90
N GLY A 645 49.47 -13.55 -11.49
CA GLY A 645 49.99 -13.10 -12.77
C GLY A 645 48.96 -13.27 -13.90
N ASP A 646 49.05 -12.44 -14.94
CA ASP A 646 48.10 -12.45 -16.07
C ASP A 646 47.98 -13.84 -16.74
N THR A 647 49.08 -14.60 -16.74
CA THR A 647 49.12 -15.95 -17.32
C THR A 647 48.34 -16.94 -16.46
N GLU A 648 48.54 -16.89 -15.14
CA GLU A 648 47.83 -17.73 -14.18
C GLU A 648 46.33 -17.41 -14.17
N LEU A 649 45.98 -16.12 -14.19
CA LEU A 649 44.60 -15.63 -14.27
C LEU A 649 43.90 -16.15 -15.53
N SER A 650 44.50 -15.93 -16.71
CA SER A 650 43.96 -16.40 -17.99
C SER A 650 43.75 -17.91 -18.02
N ARG A 651 44.67 -18.67 -17.43
CA ARG A 651 44.56 -20.13 -17.33
C ARG A 651 43.38 -20.57 -16.47
N ILE A 652 43.07 -19.87 -15.38
CA ILE A 652 41.88 -20.15 -14.56
C ILE A 652 40.61 -19.82 -15.36
N VAL A 653 40.56 -18.67 -16.03
CA VAL A 653 39.41 -18.24 -16.84
C VAL A 653 39.10 -19.26 -17.95
N GLU A 654 40.11 -19.68 -18.71
CA GLU A 654 39.94 -20.69 -19.76
C GLU A 654 39.51 -22.06 -19.20
N TRP A 655 40.00 -22.44 -18.02
CA TRP A 655 39.56 -23.66 -17.35
C TRP A 655 38.08 -23.60 -16.95
N VAL A 656 37.60 -22.45 -16.45
CA VAL A 656 36.16 -22.24 -16.18
C VAL A 656 35.37 -22.31 -17.49
N ARG A 657 35.81 -21.61 -18.55
CA ARG A 657 35.17 -21.60 -19.86
C ARG A 657 35.03 -23.01 -20.46
N ALA A 658 35.99 -23.89 -20.19
CA ALA A 658 36.02 -25.29 -20.63
C ALA A 658 35.25 -26.29 -19.73
N GLY A 659 34.42 -25.82 -18.80
CA GLY A 659 33.56 -26.68 -17.96
C GLY A 659 33.92 -26.70 -16.47
N GLY A 660 34.99 -26.01 -16.06
CA GLY A 660 35.32 -25.77 -14.66
C GLY A 660 34.26 -24.93 -13.96
N LYS A 661 34.20 -25.00 -12.63
CA LYS A 661 33.31 -24.17 -11.81
C LYS A 661 34.11 -23.22 -10.96
N CYS A 662 33.60 -22.02 -10.74
CA CYS A 662 34.31 -21.00 -9.98
C CYS A 662 33.43 -20.30 -8.94
N ILE A 663 34.05 -19.86 -7.85
CA ILE A 663 33.49 -18.85 -6.95
C ILE A 663 34.50 -17.71 -6.84
N THR A 664 34.03 -16.49 -6.98
CA THR A 664 34.82 -15.28 -6.76
C THR A 664 33.95 -14.16 -6.22
N ASP A 665 34.59 -13.13 -5.68
CA ASP A 665 33.94 -12.04 -4.98
C ASP A 665 34.63 -10.69 -5.29
N GLY A 666 33.94 -9.60 -4.95
CA GLY A 666 34.41 -8.23 -5.16
C GLY A 666 34.62 -7.85 -6.63
N ARG A 667 34.89 -6.57 -6.89
CA ARG A 667 35.20 -6.08 -8.26
C ARG A 667 36.68 -6.27 -8.55
N SER A 668 37.06 -7.22 -9.40
CA SER A 668 38.45 -7.56 -9.73
C SER A 668 38.69 -7.76 -11.24
N GLU A 669 39.94 -7.78 -11.70
CA GLU A 669 40.25 -8.13 -13.10
C GLU A 669 39.74 -9.54 -13.46
N PHE A 670 39.83 -10.49 -12.53
CA PHE A 670 39.32 -11.85 -12.73
C PHE A 670 37.80 -11.88 -12.98
N SER A 671 37.03 -11.13 -12.19
CA SER A 671 35.58 -11.02 -12.40
C SER A 671 35.20 -10.33 -13.73
N LYS A 672 36.01 -9.39 -14.23
CA LYS A 672 35.79 -8.78 -15.55
C LYS A 672 36.03 -9.77 -16.68
N GLU A 673 37.06 -10.61 -16.57
CA GLU A 673 37.34 -11.69 -17.53
C GLU A 673 36.25 -12.79 -17.51
N LEU A 674 35.52 -12.93 -16.40
CA LEU A 674 34.28 -13.72 -16.32
C LEU A 674 33.04 -12.98 -16.90
N GLU A 675 33.26 -11.91 -17.65
CA GLU A 675 32.23 -11.11 -18.32
C GLU A 675 31.27 -10.39 -17.36
N ILE A 676 31.70 -10.10 -16.11
CA ILE A 676 30.98 -9.18 -15.23
C ILE A 676 31.20 -7.74 -15.68
N GLN A 677 30.12 -7.09 -16.09
CA GLN A 677 30.15 -5.71 -16.58
C GLN A 677 29.73 -4.74 -15.47
N TYR A 678 30.72 -4.07 -14.89
CA TYR A 678 30.50 -3.08 -13.82
C TYR A 678 30.00 -1.74 -14.34
N ARG A 679 29.32 -1.01 -13.46
CA ARG A 679 28.96 0.39 -13.61
C ARG A 679 29.81 1.29 -12.71
N ASP A 680 29.79 2.57 -13.02
CA ASP A 680 30.52 3.59 -12.25
C ASP A 680 29.83 3.91 -10.92
N SER A 681 28.55 3.55 -10.75
CA SER A 681 27.82 3.69 -9.49
C SER A 681 28.01 2.48 -8.57
N ALA A 682 28.18 2.74 -7.28
CA ALA A 682 28.15 1.73 -6.23
C ALA A 682 27.01 2.00 -5.24
N ILE A 683 26.54 0.93 -4.61
CA ILE A 683 25.60 0.97 -3.48
C ILE A 683 26.31 0.52 -2.21
N SER A 684 25.83 0.95 -1.05
CA SER A 684 26.33 0.51 0.26
C SER A 684 25.40 -0.57 0.80
N VAL A 685 25.81 -1.83 0.72
CA VAL A 685 25.00 -2.97 1.15
C VAL A 685 25.22 -3.20 2.64
N ASN A 686 24.15 -3.21 3.43
CA ASN A 686 24.18 -3.57 4.85
C ASN A 686 23.07 -4.56 5.26
N ARG A 687 22.11 -4.80 4.39
CA ARG A 687 21.01 -5.74 4.57
C ARG A 687 20.76 -6.47 3.26
N LEU A 688 20.68 -7.78 3.35
CA LEU A 688 20.46 -8.66 2.21
C LEU A 688 19.15 -9.41 2.36
N ARG A 689 18.52 -9.64 1.20
CA ARG A 689 17.48 -10.64 1.03
C ARG A 689 18.00 -11.78 0.17
N ASP A 690 17.98 -12.98 0.72
CA ASP A 690 18.28 -14.21 0.01
C ASP A 690 17.04 -14.71 -0.75
N ARG A 691 17.18 -15.08 -2.03
CA ARG A 691 16.06 -15.58 -2.85
C ARG A 691 15.71 -17.05 -2.60
N LEU A 692 16.58 -17.81 -1.95
CA LEU A 692 16.28 -19.17 -1.49
C LEU A 692 15.56 -19.18 -0.14
N TYR A 693 15.78 -18.16 0.69
CA TYR A 693 15.23 -18.03 2.05
C TYR A 693 14.70 -16.60 2.27
N VAL A 694 13.63 -16.26 1.57
CA VAL A 694 13.08 -14.89 1.45
C VAL A 694 12.59 -14.31 2.78
N GLU A 695 12.15 -15.16 3.70
CA GLU A 695 11.61 -14.79 5.03
C GLU A 695 12.71 -14.39 6.04
N GLU A 696 13.99 -14.66 5.75
CA GLU A 696 15.09 -14.47 6.69
C GLU A 696 15.83 -13.16 6.38
N SER A 697 15.74 -12.19 7.29
CA SER A 697 16.44 -10.90 7.17
C SER A 697 17.93 -11.06 7.52
N ILE A 698 18.83 -10.85 6.56
CA ILE A 698 20.28 -10.89 6.79
C ILE A 698 20.80 -9.47 7.00
N GLY A 699 21.17 -9.13 8.22
CA GLY A 699 21.75 -7.82 8.56
C GLY A 699 23.24 -7.90 8.85
N TRP A 700 24.02 -6.98 8.27
CA TRP A 700 25.46 -6.86 8.50
C TRP A 700 25.76 -5.73 9.46
N ARG A 701 26.79 -5.92 10.30
CA ARG A 701 27.24 -4.90 11.24
C ARG A 701 27.94 -3.72 10.55
N THR A 702 28.72 -4.03 9.51
CA THR A 702 29.49 -3.05 8.75
C THR A 702 29.03 -3.09 7.29
N PRO A 703 28.56 -1.95 6.73
CA PRO A 703 28.20 -1.88 5.32
C PRO A 703 29.41 -2.10 4.40
N GLU A 704 29.18 -2.70 3.23
CA GLU A 704 30.20 -2.92 2.20
C GLU A 704 29.77 -2.31 0.86
N ALA A 705 30.70 -1.68 0.15
CA ALA A 705 30.41 -1.12 -1.16
C ALA A 705 30.29 -2.23 -2.22
N CYS A 706 29.16 -2.26 -2.92
CA CYS A 706 28.91 -3.12 -4.08
C CYS A 706 28.83 -2.24 -5.33
N TYR A 707 29.78 -2.35 -6.25
CA TYR A 707 29.62 -1.73 -7.56
C TYR A 707 28.46 -2.41 -8.28
N ARG A 708 27.54 -1.62 -8.85
CA ARG A 708 26.46 -2.20 -9.65
C ARG A 708 27.04 -2.92 -10.86
N PHE A 709 26.43 -4.02 -11.27
CA PHE A 709 26.84 -4.79 -12.44
C PHE A 709 25.63 -5.28 -13.23
N GLU A 710 25.82 -5.52 -14.54
CA GLU A 710 24.75 -6.01 -15.41
C GLU A 710 24.37 -7.47 -15.09
N VAL A 711 23.07 -7.73 -15.03
CA VAL A 711 22.48 -9.08 -14.88
C VAL A 711 21.71 -9.44 -16.15
N GLU A 712 21.96 -10.66 -16.64
CA GLU A 712 21.35 -11.24 -17.82
C GLU A 712 20.12 -12.09 -17.47
N GLU A 713 19.21 -12.32 -18.42
CA GLU A 713 17.97 -13.07 -18.17
C GLU A 713 18.23 -14.52 -17.71
N GLN A 714 19.31 -15.14 -18.18
CA GLN A 714 19.75 -16.48 -17.79
C GLN A 714 20.45 -16.55 -16.43
N ASP A 715 20.81 -15.41 -15.84
CA ASP A 715 21.51 -15.40 -14.57
C ASP A 715 20.58 -15.80 -13.43
N GLN A 716 21.10 -16.61 -12.51
CA GLN A 716 20.42 -16.89 -11.26
C GLN A 716 20.85 -15.88 -10.21
N VAL A 717 19.99 -14.92 -9.89
CA VAL A 717 20.21 -14.02 -8.74
C VAL A 717 19.93 -14.79 -7.44
N PHE A 718 20.92 -14.88 -6.55
CA PHE A 718 20.79 -15.54 -5.24
C PHE A 718 20.47 -14.57 -4.12
N ALA A 719 21.06 -13.37 -4.13
CA ALA A 719 20.80 -12.36 -3.11
C ALA A 719 20.78 -10.96 -3.72
N VAL A 720 19.94 -10.09 -3.15
CA VAL A 720 19.79 -8.69 -3.52
C VAL A 720 19.92 -7.80 -2.29
N ASP A 721 20.34 -6.56 -2.50
CA ASP A 721 20.26 -5.51 -1.49
C ASP A 721 18.79 -5.25 -1.12
N GLN A 722 18.50 -5.18 0.18
CA GLN A 722 17.11 -5.10 0.65
C GLN A 722 16.42 -3.77 0.28
N GLU A 723 17.18 -2.69 0.15
CA GLU A 723 16.64 -1.34 -0.11
C GLU A 723 16.51 -1.05 -1.60
N THR A 724 17.58 -1.31 -2.36
CA THR A 724 17.65 -0.96 -3.79
C THR A 724 17.26 -2.09 -4.73
N GLU A 725 17.09 -3.31 -4.21
CA GLU A 725 16.89 -4.56 -4.97
C GLU A 725 18.02 -4.89 -5.96
N ALA A 726 19.14 -4.16 -5.89
CA ALA A 726 20.27 -4.40 -6.76
C ALA A 726 20.85 -5.82 -6.48
N PRO A 727 21.18 -6.59 -7.53
CA PRO A 727 21.83 -7.88 -7.38
C PRO A 727 23.15 -7.78 -6.62
N VAL A 728 23.32 -8.62 -5.60
CA VAL A 728 24.57 -8.73 -4.83
C VAL A 728 25.23 -10.07 -5.07
N VAL A 729 24.47 -11.16 -5.26
CA VAL A 729 25.04 -12.48 -5.57
C VAL A 729 24.34 -13.07 -6.78
N ILE A 730 25.11 -13.49 -7.79
CA ILE A 730 24.58 -14.13 -9.00
C ILE A 730 25.31 -15.44 -9.31
N GLY A 731 24.62 -16.33 -9.99
CA GLY A 731 25.19 -17.48 -10.69
C GLY A 731 25.04 -17.28 -12.20
N ARG A 732 26.13 -17.41 -12.95
CA ARG A 732 26.13 -17.27 -14.42
C ARG A 732 26.81 -18.45 -15.10
N GLN A 733 26.32 -18.80 -16.29
CA GLN A 733 26.97 -19.79 -17.16
C GLN A 733 28.07 -19.09 -17.97
N PHE A 734 29.25 -19.71 -18.07
CA PHE A 734 30.39 -19.16 -18.79
C PHE A 734 31.05 -20.24 -19.63
N GLY A 735 30.82 -20.20 -20.95
CA GLY A 735 31.15 -21.31 -21.85
C GLY A 735 30.43 -22.59 -21.45
N GLU A 736 31.18 -23.67 -21.25
CA GLU A 736 30.68 -24.95 -20.74
C GLU A 736 30.63 -25.00 -19.20
N GLY A 737 31.24 -24.03 -18.51
CA GLY A 737 31.31 -23.95 -17.06
C GLY A 737 30.28 -23.02 -16.42
N LYS A 738 30.43 -22.81 -15.11
CA LYS A 738 29.56 -21.95 -14.30
C LYS A 738 30.35 -21.25 -13.21
N PHE A 739 29.92 -20.07 -12.80
CA PHE A 739 30.48 -19.41 -11.62
C PHE A 739 29.40 -18.81 -10.72
N ILE A 740 29.74 -18.66 -9.45
CA ILE A 740 29.00 -17.82 -8.49
C ILE A 740 29.85 -16.59 -8.22
N TYR A 741 29.24 -15.43 -8.34
CA TYR A 741 29.86 -14.13 -8.12
C TYR A 741 29.20 -13.41 -6.95
N PHE A 742 30.00 -12.97 -5.99
CA PHE A 742 29.60 -12.08 -4.91
C PHE A 742 30.07 -10.65 -5.24
N GLY A 743 29.14 -9.71 -5.39
CA GLY A 743 29.41 -8.30 -5.76
C GLY A 743 30.18 -7.49 -4.71
N VAL A 744 30.33 -8.05 -3.52
CA VAL A 744 31.08 -7.53 -2.38
C VAL A 744 32.14 -8.55 -1.95
N ARG A 745 33.07 -8.15 -1.08
CA ARG A 745 33.95 -9.12 -0.40
C ARG A 745 33.13 -10.13 0.40
N PHE A 746 33.47 -11.41 0.31
CA PHE A 746 32.70 -12.53 0.86
C PHE A 746 32.46 -12.38 2.37
N ASP A 747 33.53 -12.25 3.16
CA ASP A 747 33.45 -11.94 4.58
C ASP A 747 34.79 -11.44 5.15
N PRO A 748 35.07 -10.13 5.06
CA PRO A 748 36.30 -9.55 5.62
C PRO A 748 36.24 -9.36 7.14
N GLU A 749 35.09 -9.58 7.80
CA GLU A 749 34.91 -9.31 9.23
C GLU A 749 35.03 -10.58 10.10
N SER A 750 34.74 -11.75 9.52
CA SER A 750 34.83 -13.05 10.20
C SER A 750 35.68 -14.06 9.41
N ASP A 751 36.04 -15.17 10.05
CA ASP A 751 36.68 -16.33 9.45
C ASP A 751 35.72 -17.54 9.29
N GLY A 752 34.42 -17.34 9.54
CA GLY A 752 33.43 -18.41 9.59
C GLY A 752 32.76 -18.73 8.25
N GLY A 753 32.72 -17.80 7.30
CA GLY A 753 32.10 -18.04 5.99
C GLY A 753 30.56 -18.14 5.98
N PHE A 754 29.90 -17.74 7.06
CA PHE A 754 28.42 -17.73 7.16
C PHE A 754 27.85 -16.42 7.74
N SER A 755 28.68 -15.45 8.14
CA SER A 755 28.18 -14.23 8.79
C SER A 755 27.51 -13.27 7.80
N ARG A 756 28.04 -13.16 6.57
CA ARG A 756 27.43 -12.34 5.51
C ARG A 756 26.50 -13.12 4.59
N PHE A 757 26.85 -14.38 4.28
CA PHE A 757 26.14 -15.24 3.32
C PHE A 757 25.87 -16.64 3.90
N PRO A 758 24.97 -16.77 4.89
CA PRO A 758 24.74 -18.03 5.61
C PRO A 758 24.29 -19.20 4.71
N TYR A 759 23.74 -18.89 3.52
CA TYR A 759 23.22 -19.88 2.58
C TYR A 759 24.15 -20.15 1.38
N ALA A 760 25.39 -19.62 1.38
CA ALA A 760 26.31 -19.75 0.24
C ALA A 760 26.56 -21.22 -0.17
N ILE A 761 26.58 -22.15 0.78
CA ILE A 761 26.79 -23.57 0.47
C ILE A 761 25.61 -24.20 -0.28
N GLU A 762 24.39 -23.69 -0.08
CA GLU A 762 23.21 -24.11 -0.85
C GLU A 762 23.31 -23.65 -2.31
N TYR A 763 23.93 -22.48 -2.57
CA TYR A 763 24.17 -22.04 -3.94
C TYR A 763 25.12 -23.01 -4.66
N VAL A 764 26.19 -23.44 -3.98
CA VAL A 764 27.12 -24.46 -4.50
C VAL A 764 26.40 -25.78 -4.79
N GLY A 765 25.56 -26.24 -3.87
CA GLY A 765 24.79 -27.48 -4.05
C GLY A 765 23.80 -27.40 -5.22
N ARG A 766 23.02 -26.32 -5.29
CA ARG A 766 21.88 -26.20 -6.21
C ARG A 766 22.27 -25.72 -7.60
N TYR A 767 23.20 -24.78 -7.71
CA TYR A 767 23.55 -24.15 -8.98
C TYR A 767 24.77 -24.79 -9.63
N LEU A 768 25.82 -25.01 -8.83
CA LEU A 768 27.02 -25.68 -9.28
C LEU A 768 26.87 -27.21 -9.29
N GLY A 769 25.85 -27.77 -8.61
CA GLY A 769 25.57 -29.22 -8.63
C GLY A 769 26.65 -30.04 -7.92
N LEU A 770 27.29 -29.48 -6.89
CA LEU A 770 28.40 -30.08 -6.16
C LEU A 770 27.97 -30.46 -4.74
N THR A 771 28.34 -31.66 -4.29
CA THR A 771 27.96 -32.17 -2.95
C THR A 771 29.18 -32.63 -2.15
N PRO A 772 29.07 -32.76 -0.81
CA PRO A 772 30.13 -33.34 0.01
C PRO A 772 30.58 -34.74 -0.45
N VAL A 773 31.86 -35.06 -0.23
CA VAL A 773 32.50 -36.35 -0.62
C VAL A 773 31.98 -37.51 0.23
N VAL A 774 31.62 -37.25 1.49
CA VAL A 774 31.09 -38.24 2.43
C VAL A 774 29.72 -37.79 2.91
N ARG A 775 28.68 -38.57 2.60
CA ARG A 775 27.36 -38.42 3.20
C ARG A 775 27.24 -39.43 4.33
N ARG A 776 27.27 -38.96 5.58
CA ARG A 776 27.04 -39.81 6.74
C ARG A 776 25.54 -39.87 7.03
N GLU A 777 24.93 -41.04 6.91
CA GLU A 777 23.53 -41.26 7.30
C GLU A 777 23.41 -41.52 8.80
N ALA A 778 23.90 -40.59 9.62
CA ALA A 778 23.83 -40.64 11.08
C ALA A 778 23.94 -39.24 11.69
N LEU A 779 23.35 -38.23 11.06
CA LEU A 779 23.34 -36.87 11.61
C LEU A 779 22.39 -36.79 12.81
N GLU A 780 22.82 -36.08 13.85
CA GLU A 780 22.04 -35.80 15.05
C GLU A 780 21.82 -34.29 15.15
N PHE A 781 20.57 -33.83 15.24
CA PHE A 781 20.20 -32.41 15.25
C PHE A 781 19.56 -32.01 16.57
N TYR A 782 19.78 -30.76 16.99
CA TYR A 782 18.97 -30.12 18.02
C TYR A 782 17.90 -29.28 17.33
N PHE A 783 16.64 -29.51 17.69
CA PHE A 783 15.49 -28.86 17.10
C PHE A 783 14.68 -28.17 18.17
N ASP A 784 14.62 -26.86 18.06
CA ASP A 784 13.76 -26.02 18.87
C ASP A 784 12.52 -25.64 18.04
N PRO A 785 11.32 -26.13 18.41
CA PRO A 785 10.08 -25.82 17.70
C PRO A 785 9.73 -24.32 17.67
N GLY A 786 10.21 -23.54 18.64
CA GLY A 786 9.88 -22.13 18.78
C GLY A 786 10.47 -21.23 17.68
N TYR A 787 11.56 -21.67 17.03
CA TYR A 787 12.20 -20.93 15.93
C TYR A 787 11.67 -21.31 14.53
N ARG A 788 10.76 -22.29 14.42
CA ARG A 788 10.30 -22.86 13.13
C ARG A 788 8.81 -23.18 13.11
N HIS A 789 7.97 -22.27 13.60
CA HIS A 789 6.52 -22.44 13.69
C HIS A 789 5.77 -22.46 12.34
N ASN A 790 6.41 -22.03 11.24
CA ASN A 790 5.79 -21.90 9.92
C ASN A 790 6.05 -23.05 8.94
N ILE A 791 6.74 -24.13 9.36
CA ILE A 791 7.00 -25.30 8.49
C ILE A 791 6.24 -26.52 9.01
N SER A 792 5.52 -27.19 8.10
CA SER A 792 4.87 -28.49 8.37
C SER A 792 5.86 -29.52 8.91
N ILE A 793 5.41 -30.25 9.94
CA ILE A 793 6.15 -31.37 10.54
C ILE A 793 6.52 -32.42 9.49
N GLU A 794 5.63 -32.72 8.56
CA GLU A 794 5.86 -33.68 7.47
C GLU A 794 7.03 -33.26 6.58
N ASP A 795 7.11 -31.99 6.23
CA ASP A 795 8.17 -31.47 5.39
C ASP A 795 9.50 -31.39 6.13
N LEU A 796 9.49 -31.02 7.41
CA LEU A 796 10.68 -31.10 8.27
C LEU A 796 11.22 -32.52 8.32
N VAL A 797 10.38 -33.50 8.64
CA VAL A 797 10.78 -34.90 8.78
C VAL A 797 11.28 -35.46 7.45
N LYS A 798 10.58 -35.18 6.33
CA LYS A 798 11.05 -35.59 5.00
C LYS A 798 12.40 -34.97 4.66
N ARG A 799 12.61 -33.69 4.99
CA ARG A 799 13.89 -32.99 4.77
C ARG A 799 14.99 -33.60 5.64
N TRP A 800 14.76 -33.81 6.93
CA TRP A 800 15.72 -34.44 7.84
C TRP A 800 16.11 -35.85 7.38
N ALA A 801 15.13 -36.70 7.05
CA ALA A 801 15.38 -38.03 6.53
C ALA A 801 16.19 -37.99 5.23
N LYS A 802 15.81 -37.10 4.30
CA LYS A 802 16.51 -36.86 3.03
C LYS A 802 17.88 -36.23 3.24
N SER A 803 18.15 -35.55 4.35
CA SER A 803 19.47 -35.01 4.69
C SER A 803 20.35 -36.01 5.45
N GLY A 804 19.83 -37.18 5.82
CA GLY A 804 20.58 -38.21 6.55
C GLY A 804 20.56 -38.07 8.07
N VAL A 805 19.64 -37.25 8.60
CA VAL A 805 19.36 -37.17 10.04
C VAL A 805 18.76 -38.49 10.50
N ARG A 806 19.26 -39.00 11.63
CA ARG A 806 18.80 -40.24 12.27
C ARG A 806 18.47 -40.04 13.74
N VAL A 807 18.86 -38.91 14.32
CA VAL A 807 18.51 -38.54 15.69
C VAL A 807 18.13 -37.06 15.73
N ILE A 808 17.09 -36.73 16.49
CA ILE A 808 16.71 -35.35 16.76
C ILE A 808 16.44 -35.14 18.26
N HIS A 809 17.09 -34.13 18.82
CA HIS A 809 16.94 -33.66 20.18
C HIS A 809 15.97 -32.49 20.17
N VAL A 810 14.72 -32.74 20.58
CA VAL A 810 13.63 -31.78 20.47
C VAL A 810 13.46 -31.02 21.79
N ALA A 811 13.51 -29.69 21.73
CA ALA A 811 13.32 -28.83 22.90
C ALA A 811 11.97 -29.07 23.58
N GLY A 812 12.00 -29.37 24.88
CA GLY A 812 10.81 -29.68 25.71
C GLY A 812 10.30 -28.52 26.57
N TRP A 813 10.73 -27.27 26.32
CA TRP A 813 10.54 -26.13 27.24
C TRP A 813 9.62 -25.01 26.74
N HIS A 814 8.93 -25.17 25.62
CA HIS A 814 8.08 -24.10 25.07
C HIS A 814 6.64 -24.12 25.60
N HIS A 815 6.13 -22.93 25.91
CA HIS A 815 4.73 -22.66 26.26
C HIS A 815 4.27 -21.39 25.54
N TYR A 816 3.43 -21.54 24.52
CA TYR A 816 2.69 -20.42 23.91
C TYR A 816 1.26 -20.41 24.46
N PRO A 817 0.70 -19.27 24.90
CA PRO A 817 -0.63 -19.20 25.50
C PRO A 817 -1.77 -19.78 24.64
N MET A 818 -1.59 -19.77 23.30
CA MET A 818 -2.60 -20.15 22.31
C MET A 818 -2.20 -21.35 21.44
N TYR A 819 -0.99 -21.90 21.61
CA TYR A 819 -0.46 -22.95 20.72
C TYR A 819 0.35 -24.00 21.48
N SER A 820 0.03 -25.27 21.25
CA SER A 820 0.84 -26.42 21.68
C SER A 820 1.42 -27.09 20.45
N TYR A 821 2.75 -27.19 20.38
CA TYR A 821 3.41 -27.90 19.29
C TYR A 821 3.05 -29.39 19.34
N ASP A 822 2.67 -29.97 18.19
CA ASP A 822 2.20 -31.36 18.10
C ASP A 822 3.39 -32.34 18.15
N TYR A 823 3.92 -32.56 19.36
CA TYR A 823 5.05 -33.47 19.60
C TYR A 823 4.70 -34.92 19.24
N ASP A 824 3.46 -35.36 19.46
CA ASP A 824 3.03 -36.71 19.12
C ASP A 824 3.13 -36.95 17.62
N ARG A 825 2.66 -36.00 16.81
CA ARG A 825 2.78 -36.06 15.34
C ARG A 825 4.23 -36.00 14.88
N LEU A 826 5.06 -35.14 15.48
CA LEU A 826 6.50 -35.09 15.21
C LEU A 826 7.17 -36.44 15.47
N ILE A 827 6.94 -37.02 16.64
CA ILE A 827 7.52 -38.30 17.06
C ILE A 827 7.10 -39.42 16.10
N ASN A 828 5.80 -39.51 15.79
CA ASN A 828 5.27 -40.54 14.90
C ASN A 828 5.87 -40.44 13.49
N LEU A 829 5.94 -39.23 12.93
CA LEU A 829 6.51 -39.02 11.60
C LEU A 829 8.02 -39.28 11.58
N CYS A 830 8.76 -38.81 12.58
CA CYS A 830 10.20 -39.09 12.73
C CYS A 830 10.45 -40.61 12.78
N HIS A 831 9.73 -41.35 13.62
CA HIS A 831 9.87 -42.80 13.73
C HIS A 831 9.50 -43.52 12.42
N ALA A 832 8.44 -43.09 11.74
CA ALA A 832 8.04 -43.63 10.45
C ALA A 832 9.11 -43.42 9.36
N ASN A 833 9.98 -42.42 9.53
CA ASN A 833 11.10 -42.12 8.63
C ASN A 833 12.47 -42.55 9.18
N GLY A 834 12.50 -43.39 10.23
CA GLY A 834 13.74 -43.94 10.80
C GLY A 834 14.61 -42.91 11.55
N ILE A 835 13.98 -41.89 12.14
CA ILE A 835 14.63 -40.86 12.95
C ILE A 835 14.24 -41.06 14.42
N LEU A 836 15.22 -41.24 15.30
CA LEU A 836 15.02 -41.30 16.75
C LEU A 836 14.77 -39.91 17.32
N VAL A 837 13.83 -39.78 18.26
CA VAL A 837 13.52 -38.52 18.93
C VAL A 837 13.90 -38.60 20.40
N TYR A 838 14.71 -37.65 20.87
CA TYR A 838 15.05 -37.47 22.28
C TYR A 838 14.55 -36.11 22.76
N ALA A 839 14.08 -36.06 24.01
CA ALA A 839 13.81 -34.79 24.66
C ALA A 839 15.14 -34.06 24.95
N TRP A 840 15.26 -32.84 24.45
CA TRP A 840 16.25 -31.87 24.88
C TRP A 840 15.63 -31.08 26.03
N LEU A 841 16.25 -31.14 27.20
CA LEU A 841 15.82 -30.42 28.40
C LEU A 841 16.98 -29.56 28.90
N GLU A 842 16.75 -28.26 29.09
CA GLU A 842 17.73 -27.34 29.68
C GLU A 842 17.20 -26.87 31.05
N PRO A 843 17.64 -27.45 32.18
CA PRO A 843 17.27 -26.96 33.50
C PRO A 843 17.80 -25.52 33.69
N PRO A 844 17.01 -24.54 34.20
CA PRO A 844 15.76 -24.68 34.95
C PRO A 844 14.47 -24.51 34.13
N GLN A 845 14.52 -24.55 32.80
CA GLN A 845 13.40 -24.25 31.90
C GLN A 845 12.40 -25.42 31.76
N VAL A 846 11.74 -25.83 32.84
CA VAL A 846 10.57 -26.72 32.76
C VAL A 846 9.29 -25.90 32.59
N THR A 847 8.28 -26.43 31.87
CA THR A 847 7.02 -25.72 31.65
C THR A 847 6.28 -25.47 32.97
N TYR A 848 5.54 -24.36 33.08
CA TYR A 848 4.78 -24.04 34.28
C TYR A 848 3.76 -25.14 34.64
N LYS A 849 3.15 -25.78 33.63
CA LYS A 849 2.26 -26.93 33.80
C LYS A 849 3.00 -28.16 34.34
N PHE A 850 4.15 -28.54 33.78
CA PHE A 850 4.97 -29.64 34.33
C PHE A 850 5.40 -29.34 35.77
N TRP A 851 5.79 -28.09 36.04
CA TRP A 851 6.11 -27.62 37.39
C TRP A 851 4.91 -27.67 38.34
N GLN A 852 3.68 -27.46 37.85
CA GLN A 852 2.44 -27.56 38.60
C GLN A 852 1.98 -29.00 38.83
N ASP A 853 2.04 -29.85 37.82
CA ASP A 853 1.59 -31.23 37.80
C ASP A 853 2.52 -32.19 38.57
N HIS A 854 3.79 -31.80 38.74
CA HIS A 854 4.82 -32.59 39.43
C HIS A 854 5.39 -31.87 40.66
N PRO A 855 4.57 -31.54 41.67
CA PRO A 855 5.01 -30.83 42.87
C PRO A 855 6.08 -31.58 43.67
N GLU A 856 6.15 -32.91 43.54
CA GLU A 856 7.14 -33.77 44.18
C GLU A 856 8.58 -33.59 43.67
N TRP A 857 8.75 -32.92 42.52
CA TRP A 857 10.05 -32.60 41.92
C TRP A 857 10.57 -31.23 42.36
N ARG A 858 9.75 -30.48 43.13
CA ARG A 858 10.15 -29.24 43.80
C ARG A 858 10.99 -29.65 45.01
N GLY A 859 12.30 -29.57 44.90
CA GLY A 859 13.21 -29.97 46.00
C GLY A 859 12.78 -29.39 47.35
N GLU A 860 12.81 -30.22 48.39
CA GLU A 860 12.57 -29.81 49.77
C GLU A 860 13.50 -28.65 50.11
N LYS A 861 12.93 -27.45 50.30
CA LYS A 861 13.68 -26.35 50.91
C LYS A 861 14.00 -26.78 52.35
N GLY A 862 15.25 -27.17 52.58
CA GLY A 862 15.80 -27.25 53.93
C GLY A 862 15.54 -25.94 54.68
N GLY A 863 15.05 -26.07 55.91
CA GLY A 863 14.91 -24.96 56.85
C GLY A 863 16.23 -24.41 57.34
#